data_AF-A0A7S3X3X0-F1
#
_entry.id   AF-A0A7S3X3X0-F1
#
_cell.length_a   1.000
_cell.length_b   1.000
_cell.length_c   1.000
_cell.angle_alpha   90.00
_cell.angle_beta   90.00
_cell.angle_gamma   90.00
#
_symmetry.space_group_name_H-M   'P 1'
#
loop_
_entity.id
_entity.type
_entity.pdbx_description
1 polymer ?
#
loop_
_entity_poly.entity_id
_entity_poly.type
_entity_poly.pdbx_seq_one_letter_code
_entity_poly.pdbx_strand_id
1 'polypeptide(L)'
;RICPRDGKVGTAYVDCISGNDHVGKAVVMLSYAWKYRLVDIQSGLEQFCEARDLDIKRVYVWLCCLCVNQHRVAEAILKNEEVPFDTFKEVFRNRVEGIGRVLALMAPWEKPEYITRVWCDFELFSTMQLAEQECRLYVTMPLTQQKSLLDWVGAHMLKSDGVDAMWKTLASVDVSQAEASFPGDKQAIMSLINEKSSPHAVNATVSRHLQGWITDTCDTLVRQWARESKQDDIHQAWLLLNVGSLLRKIGRGDMLIRAERALKEAEVLLTRVGDGPDKADPVWPVLLHELGYTYMDLGKKKEAKDALEAAKEKYTAQGKMNEQAAIRLVSDLANFYRKFEYKKELREAVEQLETIDGESHRGLSPKLKAKIKITIGDTKRSDKAYERAMELFSDAYKLLTDDQNIERPMGADLLMSMGIVLQDDPVLNKKKYPDREVEKLFFKAKEIRERSATLESPGGAKLMSAIANMFLDRSEKVVADGSTDEEKREAEVKRKEFLDKAKNAGKQAKNIFEHSHSEETMAAAFLMLTLGKIYEGLKDYQDAYCAYQQSRRTYTYAGHKGRFKALKAMDRVKEKIDMEVISNQSVAVPKDGLLVVTWNIGARFFNPFEFWITYKEGDEAYYELMRKYEKFVKTPGDKDVPLHQIFPDFRVRELIDLMRSARLEGCDYVEKAWKDKYRDTKFVGGFLTCEENASKKLFSLADLYTSSISLKGSAPPQYRPSVTTHYAGNLRTDNSADLLSTDHWWMRWRNFMFHEVLELHGGGKAKTRPYELVMGYSPLRGSPNVTEDERKAWIPLQLLCLALYDCAVLHIMEEIEPDGNWQKIKFEVTKETAKLKQTKTIRILRDNYSAADVICLQKVPMDYLKMLESSFGMDFHLVSPVSPEQAEQERSSTETYSVLLLRKQRFPSQPRGTEALTRRVIDAANKKSGKKQLKPGALLVTKAFHASGLPFIMASFRSDGSGKTSKPVSSAIDELVKDEENSNHCRVRLIFGIDANTVDHTGDEDELDVRSFREHCFKVGLRSCAGHRPEKHSTTCKARTYLQPQYKKSVTYARKLVDDCNPRDHILIRKGTFRVEAFQRDNSGMESYKEAQNIPSLEFPSDHAIVVAGLGLLQDDWEMQELRNNLEAALGDGRLEALVSALNRPRGG
;
A
#
# COMPACT_ATOMS: atom_id res chain seq x y z
N ARG A 1 67.91 -6.04 -14.05
CA ARG A 1 67.17 -6.85 -13.06
C ARG A 1 66.18 -7.76 -13.78
N ILE A 2 65.94 -8.95 -13.24
CA ILE A 2 64.92 -9.88 -13.75
C ILE A 2 63.56 -9.48 -13.18
N CYS A 3 62.54 -9.47 -14.02
CA CYS A 3 61.16 -9.17 -13.63
C CYS A 3 60.59 -10.31 -12.81
N PRO A 4 60.09 -10.06 -11.58
CA PRO A 4 59.53 -11.11 -10.74
C PRO A 4 58.19 -11.65 -11.27
N ARG A 5 57.56 -10.96 -12.24
CA ARG A 5 56.26 -11.31 -12.80
C ARG A 5 56.35 -12.28 -13.97
N ASP A 6 57.40 -12.20 -14.79
CA ASP A 6 57.54 -12.97 -16.04
C ASP A 6 58.92 -13.63 -16.23
N GLY A 7 59.87 -13.41 -15.31
CA GLY A 7 61.22 -13.99 -15.37
C GLY A 7 62.13 -13.41 -16.46
N LYS A 8 61.73 -12.35 -17.17
CA LYS A 8 62.53 -11.74 -18.26
C LYS A 8 63.39 -10.58 -17.77
N VAL A 9 64.41 -10.21 -18.55
CA VAL A 9 65.30 -9.06 -18.26
C VAL A 9 64.54 -7.75 -18.46
N GLY A 10 64.53 -6.86 -17.47
CA GLY A 10 63.79 -5.60 -17.51
C GLY A 10 62.48 -5.71 -16.73
N THR A 11 62.39 -4.98 -15.63
CA THR A 11 61.33 -5.09 -14.61
C THR A 11 60.66 -3.74 -14.38
N ALA A 12 59.43 -3.71 -13.88
CA ALA A 12 58.76 -2.47 -13.50
C ALA A 12 59.53 -1.76 -12.38
N TYR A 13 59.48 -0.42 -12.35
CA TYR A 13 60.21 0.38 -11.35
C TYR A 13 59.81 0.02 -9.91
N VAL A 14 58.51 -0.20 -9.66
CA VAL A 14 57.99 -0.61 -8.35
C VAL A 14 58.59 -1.92 -7.84
N ASP A 15 58.97 -2.83 -8.75
CA ASP A 15 59.56 -4.12 -8.40
C ASP A 15 61.07 -3.98 -8.09
N CYS A 16 61.66 -2.79 -8.28
CA CYS A 16 63.06 -2.51 -7.98
C CYS A 16 63.30 -1.94 -6.57
N ILE A 17 62.26 -1.44 -5.93
CA ILE A 17 62.35 -0.69 -4.67
C ILE A 17 61.81 -1.53 -3.50
N SER A 18 62.27 -1.23 -2.28
CA SER A 18 61.90 -1.97 -1.07
C SER A 18 61.89 -1.02 0.13
N GLY A 19 61.21 -1.40 1.21
CA GLY A 19 61.09 -0.61 2.43
C GLY A 19 59.73 0.08 2.57
N ASN A 20 59.25 0.17 3.82
CA ASN A 20 57.89 0.63 4.14
C ASN A 20 57.64 2.10 3.78
N ASP A 21 58.67 2.93 3.57
CA ASP A 21 58.51 4.33 3.15
C ASP A 21 58.52 4.49 1.62
N HIS A 22 58.78 3.42 0.86
CA HIS A 22 59.01 3.48 -0.59
C HIS A 22 58.04 2.64 -1.41
N VAL A 23 57.55 1.52 -0.86
CA VAL A 23 56.64 0.61 -1.56
C VAL A 23 55.64 -0.02 -0.59
N GLY A 24 54.40 -0.17 -1.05
CA GLY A 24 53.31 -0.73 -0.26
C GLY A 24 52.07 -0.98 -1.12
N LYS A 25 50.99 -1.45 -0.50
CA LYS A 25 49.72 -1.68 -1.20
C LYS A 25 49.10 -0.33 -1.57
N ALA A 26 48.90 -0.09 -2.87
CA ALA A 26 48.30 1.15 -3.36
C ALA A 26 46.91 1.36 -2.77
N VAL A 27 46.66 2.56 -2.25
CA VAL A 27 45.36 3.00 -1.70
C VAL A 27 44.62 3.94 -2.63
N VAL A 28 45.28 4.42 -3.69
CA VAL A 28 44.72 5.28 -4.73
C VAL A 28 45.49 5.08 -6.04
N MET A 29 44.78 5.09 -7.16
CA MET A 29 45.35 5.11 -8.51
C MET A 29 45.42 6.55 -9.02
N LEU A 30 46.59 6.99 -9.45
CA LEU A 30 46.72 8.28 -10.13
C LEU A 30 46.37 8.10 -11.62
N SER A 31 45.33 8.79 -12.06
CA SER A 31 45.04 9.00 -13.48
C SER A 31 45.62 10.35 -13.90
N TYR A 32 46.43 10.36 -14.97
CA TYR A 32 47.17 11.55 -15.40
C TYR A 32 47.57 11.49 -16.87
N ALA A 33 47.81 12.65 -17.48
CA ALA A 33 48.35 12.73 -18.84
C ALA A 33 49.88 12.56 -18.83
N TRP A 34 50.42 11.68 -19.68
CA TRP A 34 51.87 11.45 -19.77
C TRP A 34 52.70 12.68 -20.17
N LYS A 35 52.07 13.70 -20.76
CA LYS A 35 52.71 14.98 -21.06
C LYS A 35 53.01 15.82 -19.81
N TYR A 36 52.49 15.45 -18.64
CA TYR A 36 52.71 16.19 -17.41
C TYR A 36 54.14 16.09 -16.92
N ARG A 37 54.64 17.21 -16.40
CA ARG A 37 55.96 17.26 -15.77
C ARG A 37 55.89 16.55 -14.43
N LEU A 38 56.97 15.89 -14.05
CA LEU A 38 57.05 15.18 -12.77
C LEU A 38 56.76 16.10 -11.57
N VAL A 39 57.21 17.36 -11.63
CA VAL A 39 56.95 18.38 -10.60
C VAL A 39 55.46 18.69 -10.43
N ASP A 40 54.68 18.62 -11.50
CA ASP A 40 53.23 18.85 -11.46
C ASP A 40 52.52 17.65 -10.82
N ILE A 41 52.99 16.43 -11.12
CA ILE A 41 52.50 15.19 -10.49
C ILE A 41 52.80 15.20 -8.98
N GLN A 42 54.04 15.49 -8.60
CA GLN A 42 54.45 15.58 -7.19
C GLN A 42 53.62 16.62 -6.45
N SER A 43 53.54 17.85 -6.97
CA SER A 43 52.78 18.92 -6.34
C SER A 43 51.29 18.58 -6.22
N GLY A 44 50.68 17.94 -7.24
CA GLY A 44 49.30 17.50 -7.17
C GLY A 44 49.05 16.41 -6.10
N LEU A 45 50.00 15.51 -5.88
CA LEU A 45 49.94 14.50 -4.82
C LEU A 45 50.13 15.11 -3.43
N GLU A 46 51.03 16.08 -3.28
CA GLU A 46 51.22 16.87 -2.05
C GLU A 46 49.93 17.59 -1.68
N GLN A 47 49.32 18.32 -2.62
CA GLN A 47 48.02 18.98 -2.39
C GLN A 47 46.91 17.99 -2.03
N PHE A 48 46.90 16.80 -2.64
CA PHE A 48 45.91 15.76 -2.33
C PHE A 48 46.03 15.27 -0.89
N CYS A 49 47.27 15.09 -0.40
CA CYS A 49 47.55 14.66 0.97
C CYS A 49 47.26 15.77 1.98
N GLU A 50 47.73 17.00 1.71
CA GLU A 50 47.52 18.16 2.58
C GLU A 50 46.03 18.47 2.77
N ALA A 51 45.25 18.51 1.69
CA ALA A 51 43.81 18.78 1.75
C ALA A 51 43.00 17.73 2.53
N ARG A 52 43.59 16.58 2.88
CA ARG A 52 42.94 15.47 3.58
C ARG A 52 43.66 15.07 4.87
N ASP A 53 44.64 15.86 5.31
CA ASP A 53 45.45 15.57 6.49
C ASP A 53 46.06 14.15 6.47
N LEU A 54 46.61 13.77 5.32
CA LEU A 54 47.23 12.45 5.10
C LEU A 54 48.75 12.52 5.23
N ASP A 55 49.33 11.54 5.91
CA ASP A 55 50.78 11.35 5.93
C ASP A 55 51.28 10.89 4.56
N ILE A 56 52.04 11.75 3.87
CA ILE A 56 52.60 11.49 2.55
C ILE A 56 53.44 10.21 2.50
N LYS A 57 54.07 9.80 3.61
CA LYS A 57 54.87 8.57 3.69
C LYS A 57 54.03 7.29 3.76
N ARG A 58 52.72 7.41 3.98
CA ARG A 58 51.79 6.28 4.15
C ARG A 58 50.68 6.25 3.09
N VAL A 59 50.69 7.17 2.14
CA VAL A 59 49.81 7.16 0.97
C VAL A 59 50.54 6.51 -0.22
N TYR A 60 50.32 5.22 -0.41
CA TYR A 60 50.87 4.51 -1.57
C TYR A 60 50.00 4.73 -2.80
N VAL A 61 50.59 5.31 -3.85
CA VAL A 61 49.90 5.66 -5.10
C VAL A 61 50.32 4.71 -6.20
N TRP A 62 49.34 4.17 -6.95
CA TRP A 62 49.63 3.42 -8.18
C TRP A 62 49.79 4.40 -9.35
N LEU A 63 50.94 4.36 -10.03
CA LEU A 63 51.23 5.15 -11.23
C LEU A 63 51.60 4.21 -12.38
N CYS A 64 50.93 4.35 -13.53
CA CYS A 64 51.11 3.42 -14.65
C CYS A 64 52.56 3.37 -15.16
N CYS A 65 53.27 4.50 -15.24
CA CYS A 65 54.68 4.52 -15.68
C CYS A 65 55.64 3.79 -14.73
N LEU A 66 55.30 3.67 -13.44
CA LEU A 66 56.16 3.04 -12.42
C LEU A 66 55.77 1.59 -12.14
N CYS A 67 54.47 1.27 -12.22
CA CYS A 67 53.93 -0.01 -11.81
C CYS A 67 53.70 -0.99 -12.97
N VAL A 68 53.56 -0.50 -14.20
CA VAL A 68 53.54 -1.33 -15.42
C VAL A 68 54.97 -1.51 -15.92
N ASN A 69 55.30 -2.71 -16.40
CA ASN A 69 56.64 -3.00 -16.90
C ASN A 69 56.83 -2.39 -18.30
N GLN A 70 57.27 -1.13 -18.34
CA GLN A 70 57.46 -0.36 -19.59
C GLN A 70 58.50 -0.99 -20.53
N HIS A 71 59.40 -1.85 -20.04
CA HIS A 71 60.34 -2.58 -20.90
C HIS A 71 59.62 -3.53 -21.87
N ARG A 72 58.51 -4.16 -21.44
CA ARG A 72 57.71 -5.04 -22.31
C ARG A 72 57.05 -4.25 -23.43
N VAL A 73 56.55 -3.06 -23.11
CA VAL A 73 55.93 -2.14 -24.08
C VAL A 73 56.98 -1.64 -25.08
N ALA A 74 58.15 -1.23 -24.60
CA ALA A 74 59.25 -0.80 -25.46
C ALA A 74 59.77 -1.92 -26.38
N GLU A 75 59.88 -3.15 -25.89
CA GLU A 75 60.26 -4.30 -26.72
C GLU A 75 59.26 -4.60 -27.84
N ALA A 76 57.95 -4.50 -27.57
CA ALA A 76 56.92 -4.66 -28.59
C ALA A 76 57.04 -3.56 -29.65
N ILE A 77 57.17 -2.29 -29.22
CA ILE A 77 57.37 -1.15 -30.14
C ILE A 77 58.61 -1.34 -31.01
N LEU A 78 59.74 -1.80 -30.44
CA LEU A 78 60.98 -2.05 -31.18
C LEU A 78 60.85 -3.19 -32.21
N LYS A 79 59.91 -4.12 -32.00
CA LYS A 79 59.57 -5.18 -32.94
C LYS A 79 58.51 -4.77 -33.96
N ASN A 80 58.05 -3.51 -33.92
CA ASN A 80 56.93 -3.02 -34.72
C ASN A 80 55.63 -3.79 -34.43
N GLU A 81 55.51 -4.33 -33.21
CA GLU A 81 54.34 -5.03 -32.68
C GLU A 81 53.57 -4.08 -31.75
N GLU A 82 52.25 -4.09 -31.83
CA GLU A 82 51.40 -3.35 -30.88
C GLU A 82 51.02 -4.27 -29.71
N VAL A 83 51.11 -3.76 -28.48
CA VAL A 83 50.55 -4.47 -27.32
C VAL A 83 49.02 -4.42 -27.47
N PRO A 84 48.32 -5.56 -27.46
CA PRO A 84 46.88 -5.59 -27.70
C PRO A 84 46.11 -4.71 -26.72
N PHE A 85 45.10 -4.00 -27.23
CA PHE A 85 44.21 -3.14 -26.44
C PHE A 85 43.64 -3.85 -25.20
N ASP A 86 43.21 -5.11 -25.34
CA ASP A 86 42.65 -5.89 -24.23
C ASP A 86 43.66 -6.11 -23.08
N THR A 87 44.96 -6.17 -23.38
CA THR A 87 46.00 -6.30 -22.34
C THR A 87 46.04 -5.06 -21.44
N PHE A 88 46.00 -3.86 -22.04
CA PHE A 88 45.96 -2.62 -21.27
C PHE A 88 44.62 -2.42 -20.57
N LYS A 89 43.52 -2.67 -21.29
CA LYS A 89 42.16 -2.61 -20.74
C LYS A 89 42.02 -3.44 -19.47
N GLU A 90 42.50 -4.69 -19.46
CA GLU A 90 42.45 -5.54 -18.27
C GLU A 90 43.29 -4.99 -17.13
N VAL A 91 44.52 -4.51 -17.40
CA VAL A 91 45.38 -3.94 -16.36
C VAL A 91 44.73 -2.72 -15.71
N PHE A 92 44.23 -1.78 -16.50
CA PHE A 92 43.59 -0.57 -15.99
C PHE A 92 42.28 -0.88 -15.28
N ARG A 93 41.41 -1.70 -15.87
CA ARG A 93 40.15 -2.12 -15.25
C ARG A 93 40.37 -2.79 -13.91
N ASN A 94 41.29 -3.76 -13.83
CA ASN A 94 41.62 -4.46 -12.60
C ASN A 94 42.19 -3.54 -11.50
N ARG A 95 42.81 -2.41 -11.86
CA ARG A 95 43.33 -1.43 -10.88
C ARG A 95 42.26 -0.48 -10.40
N VAL A 96 41.40 0.00 -11.29
CA VAL A 96 40.22 0.78 -10.90
C VAL A 96 39.32 -0.05 -9.99
N GLU A 97 39.00 -1.30 -10.37
CA GLU A 97 38.19 -2.23 -9.59
C GLU A 97 38.88 -2.63 -8.26
N GLY A 98 40.16 -2.97 -8.31
CA GLY A 98 40.87 -3.51 -7.14
C GLY A 98 41.31 -2.48 -6.10
N ILE A 99 41.62 -1.25 -6.50
CA ILE A 99 41.99 -0.16 -5.57
C ILE A 99 40.74 0.57 -5.08
N GLY A 100 39.74 0.73 -5.93
CA GLY A 100 38.48 1.40 -5.59
C GLY A 100 38.60 2.91 -5.35
N ARG A 101 39.74 3.53 -5.67
CA ARG A 101 39.96 4.98 -5.55
C ARG A 101 40.82 5.48 -6.69
N VAL A 102 40.33 6.46 -7.43
CA VAL A 102 41.04 7.10 -8.55
C VAL A 102 41.24 8.58 -8.25
N LEU A 103 42.44 9.09 -8.47
CA LEU A 103 42.83 10.49 -8.33
C LEU A 103 43.16 11.04 -9.73
N ALA A 104 42.32 11.92 -10.24
CA ALA A 104 42.51 12.61 -11.50
C ALA A 104 43.33 13.89 -11.29
N LEU A 105 44.46 14.01 -11.98
CA LEU A 105 45.31 15.21 -11.96
C LEU A 105 44.92 16.17 -13.09
N MET A 106 44.44 17.37 -12.74
CA MET A 106 44.00 18.38 -13.70
C MET A 106 45.04 19.49 -13.87
N ALA A 107 45.60 19.60 -15.08
CA ALA A 107 46.48 20.71 -15.47
C ALA A 107 46.53 20.91 -17.01
N PRO A 108 46.62 22.16 -17.52
CA PRO A 108 46.27 23.41 -16.83
C PRO A 108 44.75 23.50 -16.60
N TRP A 109 44.29 24.25 -15.59
CA TRP A 109 42.86 24.24 -15.24
C TRP A 109 41.95 24.87 -16.32
N GLU A 110 42.44 25.85 -17.07
CA GLU A 110 41.70 26.55 -18.13
C GLU A 110 41.40 25.69 -19.36
N LYS A 111 42.27 24.72 -19.63
CA LYS A 111 42.18 23.76 -20.73
C LYS A 111 42.91 22.47 -20.34
N PRO A 112 42.30 21.62 -19.49
CA PRO A 112 43.01 20.47 -18.94
C PRO A 112 43.43 19.50 -20.03
N GLU A 113 44.73 19.22 -20.14
CA GLU A 113 45.24 18.18 -21.06
C GLU A 113 44.73 16.79 -20.65
N TYR A 114 44.32 16.63 -19.40
CA TYR A 114 43.76 15.39 -18.87
C TYR A 114 42.54 14.91 -19.67
N ILE A 115 41.60 15.80 -19.97
CA ILE A 115 40.34 15.48 -20.67
C ILE A 115 40.49 15.43 -22.20
N THR A 116 41.70 15.67 -22.73
CA THR A 116 41.99 15.50 -24.17
C THR A 116 42.54 14.11 -24.48
N ARG A 117 42.67 13.24 -23.48
CA ARG A 117 43.25 11.90 -23.58
C ARG A 117 42.17 10.83 -23.35
N VAL A 118 41.88 10.06 -24.38
CA VAL A 118 40.77 9.08 -24.37
C VAL A 118 40.96 7.98 -23.31
N TRP A 119 42.21 7.66 -22.95
CA TRP A 119 42.52 6.73 -21.85
C TRP A 119 42.17 7.30 -20.47
N CYS A 120 42.39 8.60 -20.24
CA CYS A 120 41.96 9.27 -19.00
C CYS A 120 40.43 9.27 -18.90
N ASP A 121 39.75 9.54 -20.02
CA ASP A 121 38.28 9.49 -20.09
C ASP A 121 37.75 8.07 -19.86
N PHE A 122 38.44 7.04 -20.37
CA PHE A 122 38.12 5.63 -20.10
C PHE A 122 38.29 5.25 -18.63
N GLU A 123 39.35 5.73 -17.96
CA GLU A 123 39.57 5.49 -16.53
C GLU A 123 38.49 6.17 -15.68
N LEU A 124 38.12 7.40 -16.02
CA LEU A 124 36.99 8.10 -15.41
C LEU A 124 35.68 7.32 -15.63
N PHE A 125 35.39 6.93 -16.87
CA PHE A 125 34.20 6.17 -17.24
C PHE A 125 34.12 4.82 -16.50
N SER A 126 35.25 4.11 -16.40
CA SER A 126 35.34 2.83 -15.67
C SER A 126 35.10 3.03 -14.18
N THR A 127 35.70 4.07 -13.59
CA THR A 127 35.48 4.46 -12.19
C THR A 127 34.00 4.74 -11.93
N MET A 128 33.33 5.40 -12.87
CA MET A 128 31.90 5.72 -12.78
C MET A 128 31.00 4.49 -12.85
N GLN A 129 31.27 3.52 -13.74
CA GLN A 129 30.50 2.27 -13.80
C GLN A 129 30.56 1.49 -12.47
N LEU A 130 31.63 1.69 -11.71
CA LEU A 130 31.91 0.99 -10.46
C LEU A 130 31.55 1.83 -9.22
N ALA A 131 31.05 3.06 -9.39
CA ALA A 131 30.70 3.94 -8.28
C ALA A 131 29.53 3.38 -7.43
N GLU A 132 28.66 2.55 -8.03
CA GLU A 132 27.65 1.77 -7.31
C GLU A 132 28.25 0.67 -6.40
N GLN A 133 29.54 0.34 -6.59
CA GLN A 133 30.31 -0.67 -5.86
C GLN A 133 31.42 -0.04 -4.98
N GLU A 134 31.21 1.18 -4.48
CA GLU A 134 32.13 1.95 -3.61
C GLU A 134 33.40 2.55 -4.26
N CYS A 135 33.54 2.55 -5.59
CA CYS A 135 34.69 3.21 -6.23
C CYS A 135 34.61 4.75 -6.16
N ARG A 136 35.64 5.42 -5.62
CA ARG A 136 35.66 6.89 -5.40
C ARG A 136 36.58 7.62 -6.35
N LEU A 137 36.07 8.69 -6.97
CA LEU A 137 36.84 9.62 -7.79
C LEU A 137 37.24 10.88 -6.99
N TYR A 138 38.53 11.22 -7.03
CA TYR A 138 39.10 12.45 -6.50
C TYR A 138 39.71 13.27 -7.63
N VAL A 139 39.72 14.60 -7.47
CA VAL A 139 40.39 15.52 -8.39
C VAL A 139 41.42 16.33 -7.61
N THR A 140 42.61 16.49 -8.17
CA THR A 140 43.67 17.36 -7.64
C THR A 140 44.28 18.20 -8.76
N MET A 141 44.99 19.26 -8.39
CA MET A 141 45.76 20.08 -9.33
C MET A 141 47.09 20.51 -8.70
N PRO A 142 48.12 20.81 -9.49
CA PRO A 142 49.38 21.34 -8.99
C PRO A 142 49.20 22.70 -8.29
N LEU A 143 50.04 23.02 -7.31
CA LEU A 143 49.99 24.28 -6.54
C LEU A 143 50.11 25.52 -7.45
N THR A 144 50.91 25.44 -8.52
CA THR A 144 51.04 26.52 -9.52
C THR A 144 49.72 26.81 -10.23
N GLN A 145 48.93 25.77 -10.50
CA GLN A 145 47.61 25.88 -11.11
C GLN A 145 46.56 26.38 -10.10
N GLN A 146 46.65 25.99 -8.82
CA GLN A 146 45.80 26.57 -7.76
C GLN A 146 46.03 28.08 -7.64
N LYS A 147 47.29 28.53 -7.62
CA LYS A 147 47.63 29.96 -7.58
C LYS A 147 47.15 30.70 -8.82
N SER A 148 47.36 30.14 -10.00
CA SER A 148 46.85 30.71 -11.25
C SER A 148 45.32 30.82 -11.27
N LEU A 149 44.60 29.81 -10.77
CA LEU A 149 43.14 29.86 -10.63
C LEU A 149 42.72 30.98 -9.66
N LEU A 150 43.43 31.13 -8.53
CA LEU A 150 43.17 32.17 -7.54
C LEU A 150 43.42 33.58 -8.10
N ASP A 151 44.55 33.79 -8.76
CA ASP A 151 44.88 35.06 -9.43
C ASP A 151 43.86 35.40 -10.51
N TRP A 152 43.45 34.39 -11.29
CA TRP A 152 42.42 34.55 -12.31
C TRP A 152 41.08 34.92 -11.69
N VAL A 153 40.66 34.23 -10.62
CA VAL A 153 39.45 34.52 -9.85
C VAL A 153 39.50 35.95 -9.32
N GLY A 154 40.60 36.37 -8.71
CA GLY A 154 40.81 37.74 -8.23
C GLY A 154 40.73 38.80 -9.33
N ALA A 155 41.25 38.53 -10.53
CA ALA A 155 41.28 39.51 -11.62
C ALA A 155 39.99 39.54 -12.50
N HIS A 156 39.28 38.42 -12.61
CA HIS A 156 38.17 38.26 -13.56
C HIS A 156 36.80 38.12 -12.88
N MET A 157 36.71 37.58 -11.67
CA MET A 157 35.43 37.49 -10.94
C MET A 157 34.99 38.86 -10.42
N LEU A 158 35.88 39.85 -10.29
CA LEU A 158 35.49 41.25 -10.03
C LEU A 158 34.70 41.91 -11.19
N LYS A 159 34.47 41.19 -12.30
CA LYS A 159 33.69 41.64 -13.46
C LYS A 159 32.41 40.82 -13.60
N SER A 160 31.37 41.41 -14.20
CA SER A 160 30.04 40.81 -14.33
C SER A 160 29.97 39.55 -15.22
N ASP A 161 31.03 39.22 -15.96
CA ASP A 161 31.14 38.09 -16.88
C ASP A 161 32.12 37.00 -16.44
N GLY A 162 32.85 37.17 -15.33
CA GLY A 162 33.87 36.20 -14.87
C GLY A 162 33.32 34.78 -14.65
N VAL A 163 32.11 34.68 -14.09
CA VAL A 163 31.43 33.39 -13.90
C VAL A 163 31.09 32.72 -15.24
N ASP A 164 30.76 33.48 -16.27
CA ASP A 164 30.44 32.94 -17.60
C ASP A 164 31.69 32.43 -18.33
N ALA A 165 32.86 33.06 -18.12
CA ALA A 165 34.13 32.59 -18.64
C ALA A 165 34.59 31.28 -17.96
N MET A 166 34.47 31.19 -16.62
CA MET A 166 34.74 29.95 -15.89
C MET A 166 33.79 28.82 -16.32
N TRP A 167 32.51 29.13 -16.55
CA TRP A 167 31.54 28.19 -17.08
C TRP A 167 31.93 27.68 -18.48
N LYS A 168 32.43 28.56 -19.35
CA LYS A 168 32.89 28.19 -20.70
C LYS A 168 34.01 27.15 -20.65
N THR A 169 34.96 27.30 -19.73
CA THR A 169 36.03 26.31 -19.49
C THR A 169 35.44 24.96 -19.09
N LEU A 170 34.54 24.94 -18.09
CA LEU A 170 33.93 23.72 -17.56
C LEU A 170 32.98 23.03 -18.55
N ALA A 171 32.35 23.78 -19.44
CA ALA A 171 31.41 23.27 -20.43
C ALA A 171 32.08 22.77 -21.74
N SER A 172 33.40 22.94 -21.88
CA SER A 172 34.13 22.55 -23.09
C SER A 172 34.59 21.08 -23.11
N VAL A 173 34.18 20.28 -22.12
CA VAL A 173 34.50 18.86 -22.01
C VAL A 173 33.78 18.06 -23.10
N ASP A 174 34.55 17.47 -24.00
CA ASP A 174 34.04 16.57 -25.03
C ASP A 174 34.97 15.38 -25.28
N VAL A 175 34.60 14.23 -24.71
CA VAL A 175 35.30 12.94 -24.84
C VAL A 175 35.42 12.54 -26.31
N SER A 176 34.48 12.92 -27.18
CA SER A 176 34.57 12.59 -28.62
C SER A 176 35.79 13.23 -29.31
N GLN A 177 36.25 14.37 -28.79
CA GLN A 177 37.43 15.09 -29.27
C GLN A 177 38.73 14.57 -28.65
N ALA A 178 38.67 13.66 -27.66
CA ALA A 178 39.85 13.12 -27.03
C ALA A 178 40.68 12.25 -27.97
N GLU A 179 42.00 12.24 -27.77
CA GLU A 179 42.98 11.58 -28.63
C GLU A 179 43.71 10.44 -27.89
N ALA A 180 44.14 9.44 -28.64
CA ALA A 180 45.08 8.41 -28.19
C ALA A 180 46.36 8.52 -29.01
N SER A 181 47.48 8.08 -28.40
CA SER A 181 48.75 7.95 -29.13
C SER A 181 48.67 6.89 -30.24
N PHE A 182 47.80 5.89 -30.08
CA PHE A 182 47.48 4.89 -31.10
C PHE A 182 46.01 5.07 -31.54
N PRO A 183 45.72 5.35 -32.82
CA PRO A 183 44.35 5.61 -33.29
C PRO A 183 43.36 4.46 -33.02
N GLY A 184 43.83 3.21 -33.01
CA GLY A 184 43.00 2.03 -32.71
C GLY A 184 42.39 2.06 -31.30
N ASP A 185 43.12 2.57 -30.30
CA ASP A 185 42.62 2.70 -28.93
C ASP A 185 41.42 3.64 -28.85
N LYS A 186 41.44 4.75 -29.62
CA LYS A 186 40.31 5.69 -29.65
C LYS A 186 39.05 5.00 -30.17
N GLN A 187 39.15 4.23 -31.26
CA GLN A 187 38.00 3.49 -31.79
C GLN A 187 37.50 2.42 -30.81
N ALA A 188 38.41 1.66 -30.20
CA ALA A 188 38.06 0.61 -29.25
C ALA A 188 37.37 1.17 -27.99
N ILE A 189 37.93 2.23 -27.39
CA ILE A 189 37.35 2.89 -26.21
C ILE A 189 36.01 3.53 -26.54
N MET A 190 35.89 4.21 -27.69
CA MET A 190 34.60 4.77 -28.12
C MET A 190 33.55 3.69 -28.32
N SER A 191 33.94 2.54 -28.87
CA SER A 191 33.01 1.41 -29.01
C SER A 191 32.56 0.89 -27.64
N LEU A 192 33.47 0.78 -26.66
CA LEU A 192 33.12 0.37 -25.29
C LEU A 192 32.18 1.38 -24.60
N ILE A 193 32.40 2.68 -24.82
CA ILE A 193 31.53 3.72 -24.29
C ILE A 193 30.14 3.61 -24.90
N ASN A 194 30.05 3.45 -26.23
CA ASN A 194 28.77 3.34 -26.94
C ASN A 194 28.02 2.02 -26.64
N GLU A 195 28.71 0.95 -26.30
CA GLU A 195 28.09 -0.33 -25.91
C GLU A 195 27.33 -0.22 -24.59
N LYS A 196 27.89 0.51 -23.62
CA LYS A 196 27.36 0.59 -22.24
C LYS A 196 26.71 1.93 -21.89
N SER A 197 26.94 2.97 -22.68
CA SER A 197 26.53 4.35 -22.37
C SER A 197 26.55 5.23 -23.64
N SER A 198 26.69 6.54 -23.48
CA SER A 198 26.91 7.48 -24.58
C SER A 198 28.04 8.46 -24.26
N PRO A 199 28.76 8.99 -25.27
CA PRO A 199 29.75 10.05 -25.08
C PRO A 199 29.18 11.25 -24.31
N HIS A 200 27.91 11.60 -24.57
CA HIS A 200 27.20 12.65 -23.85
C HIS A 200 27.06 12.38 -22.35
N ALA A 201 26.78 11.14 -21.94
CA ALA A 201 26.66 10.76 -20.55
C ALA A 201 28.02 10.81 -19.82
N VAL A 202 29.10 10.45 -20.52
CA VAL A 202 30.48 10.59 -20.00
C VAL A 202 30.82 12.08 -19.85
N ASN A 203 30.60 12.90 -20.88
CA ASN A 203 30.80 14.36 -20.84
C ASN A 203 30.05 15.00 -19.67
N ALA A 204 28.76 14.66 -19.51
CA ALA A 204 27.92 15.17 -18.43
C ALA A 204 28.51 14.87 -17.04
N THR A 205 29.08 13.68 -16.87
CA THR A 205 29.61 13.25 -15.58
C THR A 205 30.99 13.82 -15.30
N VAL A 206 31.86 13.87 -16.29
CA VAL A 206 33.17 14.54 -16.15
C VAL A 206 32.96 16.02 -15.84
N SER A 207 32.09 16.70 -16.60
CA SER A 207 31.65 18.06 -16.30
C SER A 207 31.05 18.17 -14.90
N ARG A 208 30.27 17.17 -14.43
CA ARG A 208 29.75 17.15 -13.06
C ARG A 208 30.86 17.18 -12.01
N HIS A 209 31.83 16.29 -12.10
CA HIS A 209 32.92 16.22 -11.12
C HIS A 209 33.83 17.44 -11.18
N LEU A 210 34.12 17.95 -12.38
CA LEU A 210 34.90 19.17 -12.56
C LEU A 210 34.20 20.39 -11.97
N GLN A 211 32.89 20.53 -12.21
CA GLN A 211 32.08 21.62 -11.63
C GLN A 211 32.03 21.52 -10.10
N GLY A 212 31.89 20.33 -9.52
CA GLY A 212 31.91 20.16 -8.05
C GLY A 212 33.27 20.51 -7.46
N TRP A 213 34.33 19.95 -8.05
CA TRP A 213 35.70 20.19 -7.63
C TRP A 213 36.09 21.66 -7.72
N ILE A 214 35.78 22.36 -8.82
CA ILE A 214 36.13 23.78 -8.96
C ILE A 214 35.35 24.64 -7.97
N THR A 215 34.08 24.32 -7.68
CA THR A 215 33.32 25.04 -6.66
C THR A 215 33.90 24.82 -5.27
N ASP A 216 34.30 23.60 -4.92
CA ASP A 216 34.93 23.28 -3.63
C ASP A 216 36.28 23.95 -3.49
N THR A 217 37.05 23.97 -4.58
CA THR A 217 38.36 24.63 -4.65
C THR A 217 38.19 26.15 -4.48
N CYS A 218 37.27 26.78 -5.22
CA CYS A 218 36.99 28.20 -5.08
C CYS A 218 36.48 28.58 -3.68
N ASP A 219 35.54 27.81 -3.11
CA ASP A 219 35.02 28.03 -1.75
C ASP A 219 36.13 27.89 -0.70
N THR A 220 36.97 26.86 -0.81
CA THR A 220 38.12 26.65 0.10
C THR A 220 39.14 27.77 -0.04
N LEU A 221 39.53 28.11 -1.26
CA LEU A 221 40.54 29.12 -1.53
C LEU A 221 40.06 30.51 -1.07
N VAL A 222 38.82 30.91 -1.35
CA VAL A 222 38.26 32.20 -0.87
C VAL A 222 38.26 32.25 0.65
N ARG A 223 37.95 31.14 1.34
CA ARG A 223 37.99 31.06 2.80
C ARG A 223 39.42 31.09 3.36
N GLN A 224 40.37 30.47 2.69
CA GLN A 224 41.79 30.55 3.05
C GLN A 224 42.31 31.98 2.86
N TRP A 225 42.00 32.59 1.72
CA TRP A 225 42.37 33.97 1.42
C TRP A 225 41.80 34.95 2.44
N ALA A 226 40.55 34.75 2.89
CA ALA A 226 39.91 35.53 3.94
C ALA A 226 40.62 35.43 5.31
N ARG A 227 41.31 34.32 5.59
CA ARG A 227 42.06 34.12 6.85
C ARG A 227 43.47 34.71 6.77
N GLU A 228 44.09 34.64 5.60
CA GLU A 228 45.51 34.98 5.40
C GLU A 228 45.75 36.43 4.95
N SER A 229 44.75 37.08 4.34
CA SER A 229 44.92 38.39 3.70
C SER A 229 44.48 39.56 4.57
N LYS A 230 45.30 40.62 4.67
CA LYS A 230 44.93 41.95 5.21
C LYS A 230 44.18 42.82 4.16
N GLN A 231 43.30 42.23 3.36
CA GLN A 231 42.54 42.97 2.32
C GLN A 231 41.22 43.51 2.86
N ASP A 232 40.63 44.48 2.15
CA ASP A 232 39.40 45.17 2.54
C ASP A 232 38.14 44.29 2.32
N ASP A 233 37.20 44.36 3.28
CA ASP A 233 35.94 43.60 3.33
C ASP A 233 35.13 43.64 2.02
N ILE A 234 35.23 44.70 1.21
CA ILE A 234 34.54 44.85 -0.09
C ILE A 234 35.03 43.82 -1.10
N HIS A 235 36.35 43.62 -1.19
CA HIS A 235 36.94 42.66 -2.13
C HIS A 235 36.53 41.23 -1.77
N GLN A 236 36.52 40.92 -0.48
CA GLN A 236 36.09 39.62 0.03
C GLN A 236 34.59 39.38 -0.22
N ALA A 237 33.75 40.39 -0.02
CA ALA A 237 32.32 40.30 -0.33
C ALA A 237 32.07 40.03 -1.82
N TRP A 238 32.81 40.68 -2.71
CA TRP A 238 32.72 40.42 -4.16
C TRP A 238 33.13 38.99 -4.53
N LEU A 239 34.20 38.46 -3.92
CA LEU A 239 34.62 37.07 -4.16
C LEU A 239 33.53 36.07 -3.72
N LEU A 240 32.99 36.25 -2.51
CA LEU A 240 31.90 35.42 -1.99
C LEU A 240 30.63 35.52 -2.83
N LEU A 241 30.32 36.72 -3.36
CA LEU A 241 29.20 36.93 -4.27
C LEU A 241 29.33 36.08 -5.54
N ASN A 242 30.51 36.04 -6.15
CA ASN A 242 30.72 35.24 -7.36
C ASN A 242 30.75 33.74 -7.11
N VAL A 243 31.34 33.30 -5.99
CA VAL A 243 31.27 31.90 -5.57
C VAL A 243 29.81 31.50 -5.36
N GLY A 244 29.02 32.34 -4.68
CA GLY A 244 27.58 32.17 -4.53
C GLY A 244 26.84 32.09 -5.86
N SER A 245 27.14 32.99 -6.80
CA SER A 245 26.52 32.98 -8.14
C SER A 245 26.90 31.73 -8.95
N LEU A 246 28.15 31.27 -8.88
CA LEU A 246 28.62 30.04 -9.54
C LEU A 246 27.91 28.80 -8.95
N LEU A 247 27.89 28.68 -7.62
CA LEU A 247 27.20 27.60 -6.91
C LEU A 247 25.70 27.58 -7.27
N ARG A 248 25.06 28.75 -7.37
CA ARG A 248 23.65 28.86 -7.79
C ARG A 248 23.43 28.45 -9.24
N LYS A 249 24.28 28.90 -10.17
CA LYS A 249 24.17 28.56 -11.60
C LYS A 249 24.33 27.06 -11.86
N ILE A 250 25.17 26.36 -11.09
CA ILE A 250 25.26 24.90 -11.11
C ILE A 250 24.02 24.29 -10.46
N GLY A 251 23.72 24.71 -9.23
CA GLY A 251 22.47 24.44 -8.53
C GLY A 251 22.18 22.97 -8.23
N ARG A 252 23.21 22.13 -8.09
CA ARG A 252 23.06 20.67 -7.83
C ARG A 252 23.31 20.33 -6.37
N GLY A 253 22.58 19.36 -5.84
CA GLY A 253 22.77 18.90 -4.46
C GLY A 253 22.64 20.03 -3.43
N ASP A 254 23.59 20.12 -2.51
CA ASP A 254 23.65 21.14 -1.46
C ASP A 254 24.18 22.51 -1.93
N MET A 255 24.53 22.66 -3.22
CA MET A 255 25.17 23.87 -3.74
C MET A 255 24.28 25.12 -3.61
N LEU A 256 22.95 25.01 -3.67
CA LEU A 256 22.07 26.16 -3.44
C LEU A 256 22.12 26.66 -1.99
N ILE A 257 22.26 25.75 -1.03
CA ILE A 257 22.43 26.10 0.39
C ILE A 257 23.80 26.73 0.61
N ARG A 258 24.84 26.18 -0.02
CA ARG A 258 26.19 26.78 0.01
C ARG A 258 26.22 28.15 -0.66
N ALA A 259 25.46 28.35 -1.74
CA ALA A 259 25.29 29.64 -2.38
C ALA A 259 24.64 30.66 -1.43
N GLU A 260 23.53 30.29 -0.77
CA GLU A 260 22.89 31.14 0.25
C GLU A 260 23.88 31.52 1.35
N ARG A 261 24.64 30.55 1.86
CA ARG A 261 25.65 30.79 2.90
C ARG A 261 26.70 31.79 2.44
N ALA A 262 27.31 31.57 1.28
CA ALA A 262 28.34 32.45 0.74
C ALA A 262 27.82 33.89 0.54
N LEU A 263 26.60 34.04 0.01
CA LEU A 263 25.97 35.34 -0.20
C LEU A 263 25.63 36.05 1.13
N LYS A 264 25.16 35.31 2.15
CA LYS A 264 24.95 35.88 3.50
C LYS A 264 26.26 36.28 4.18
N GLU A 265 27.34 35.53 3.99
CA GLU A 265 28.66 35.94 4.47
C GLU A 265 29.10 37.24 3.79
N ALA A 266 28.86 37.41 2.48
CA ALA A 266 29.12 38.67 1.77
C ALA A 266 28.26 39.83 2.32
N GLU A 267 27.00 39.59 2.64
CA GLU A 267 26.08 40.58 3.25
C GLU A 267 26.61 41.09 4.60
N VAL A 268 27.10 40.18 5.45
CA VAL A 268 27.71 40.54 6.75
C VAL A 268 28.96 41.40 6.56
N LEU A 269 29.81 41.10 5.58
CA LEU A 269 31.01 41.89 5.30
C LEU A 269 30.66 43.30 4.83
N LEU A 270 29.73 43.44 3.87
CA LEU A 270 29.30 44.76 3.41
C LEU A 270 28.64 45.58 4.52
N THR A 271 27.94 44.93 5.45
CA THR A 271 27.33 45.60 6.61
C THR A 271 28.39 46.18 7.56
N ARG A 272 29.55 45.52 7.72
CA ARG A 272 30.67 46.02 8.55
C ARG A 272 31.36 47.25 7.95
N VAL A 273 31.39 47.34 6.63
CA VAL A 273 31.96 48.49 5.90
C VAL A 273 31.09 49.74 6.07
N GLY A 274 29.77 49.56 6.27
CA GLY A 274 28.78 50.63 6.45
C GLY A 274 28.23 51.19 5.13
N ASP A 275 27.07 51.87 5.21
CA ASP A 275 26.35 52.49 4.08
C ASP A 275 26.93 53.86 3.67
N GLY A 276 28.23 53.88 3.36
CA GLY A 276 28.88 55.07 2.76
C GLY A 276 28.65 55.12 1.24
N PRO A 277 28.28 56.28 0.65
CA PRO A 277 27.92 56.41 -0.77
C PRO A 277 29.04 56.03 -1.76
N ASP A 278 30.31 56.01 -1.33
CA ASP A 278 31.46 55.84 -2.23
C ASP A 278 32.26 54.53 -2.06
N LYS A 279 31.88 53.61 -1.14
CA LYS A 279 32.71 52.41 -0.86
C LYS A 279 32.02 51.05 -1.04
N ALA A 280 30.85 50.81 -0.43
CA ALA A 280 30.14 49.53 -0.55
C ALA A 280 28.94 49.56 -1.53
N ASP A 281 28.51 50.75 -1.94
CA ASP A 281 27.25 50.99 -2.67
C ASP A 281 27.13 50.26 -4.03
N PRO A 282 28.19 50.07 -4.85
CA PRO A 282 28.07 49.33 -6.11
C PRO A 282 27.81 47.81 -5.96
N VAL A 283 28.16 47.22 -4.81
CA VAL A 283 28.10 45.76 -4.60
C VAL A 283 26.74 45.33 -4.07
N TRP A 284 26.13 46.16 -3.21
CA TRP A 284 24.85 45.89 -2.57
C TRP A 284 23.70 45.51 -3.54
N PRO A 285 23.43 46.26 -4.63
CA PRO A 285 22.36 45.91 -5.56
C PRO A 285 22.57 44.55 -6.23
N VAL A 286 23.82 44.19 -6.54
CA VAL A 286 24.17 42.92 -7.18
C VAL A 286 24.03 41.76 -6.19
N LEU A 287 24.45 41.95 -4.94
CA LEU A 287 24.33 40.96 -3.89
C LEU A 287 22.86 40.62 -3.60
N LEU A 288 22.04 41.65 -3.39
CA LEU A 288 20.61 41.50 -3.12
C LEU A 288 19.88 40.84 -4.30
N HIS A 289 20.28 41.17 -5.54
CA HIS A 289 19.75 40.50 -6.72
C HIS A 289 20.07 39.00 -6.74
N GLU A 290 21.33 38.61 -6.51
CA GLU A 290 21.71 37.18 -6.49
C GLU A 290 21.15 36.43 -5.27
N LEU A 291 21.01 37.07 -4.10
CA LEU A 291 20.29 36.53 -2.94
C LEU A 291 18.82 36.27 -3.28
N GLY A 292 18.14 37.25 -3.86
CA GLY A 292 16.75 37.14 -4.27
C GLY A 292 16.52 36.00 -5.28
N TYR A 293 17.44 35.84 -6.23
CA TYR A 293 17.41 34.72 -7.18
C TYR A 293 17.66 33.36 -6.50
N THR A 294 18.63 33.28 -5.59
CA THR A 294 18.92 32.07 -4.81
C THR A 294 17.71 31.65 -3.96
N TYR A 295 17.07 32.61 -3.28
CA TYR A 295 15.85 32.37 -2.52
C TYR A 295 14.69 31.91 -3.41
N MET A 296 14.57 32.44 -4.62
CA MET A 296 13.55 32.00 -5.58
C MET A 296 13.75 30.54 -6.01
N ASP A 297 15.00 30.10 -6.16
CA ASP A 297 15.37 28.71 -6.48
C ASP A 297 15.18 27.76 -5.27
N LEU A 298 15.46 28.23 -4.05
CA LEU A 298 15.19 27.53 -2.79
C LEU A 298 13.70 27.52 -2.39
N GLY A 299 12.85 28.31 -3.04
CA GLY A 299 11.43 28.41 -2.69
C GLY A 299 11.09 29.37 -1.55
N LYS A 300 12.06 30.13 -1.03
CA LYS A 300 11.90 31.13 0.04
C LYS A 300 11.23 32.41 -0.50
N LYS A 301 9.90 32.35 -0.66
CA LYS A 301 9.10 33.37 -1.36
C LYS A 301 9.26 34.78 -0.78
N LYS A 302 9.23 34.91 0.55
CA LYS A 302 9.23 36.22 1.21
C LYS A 302 10.60 36.87 1.08
N GLU A 303 11.64 36.12 1.43
CA GLU A 303 13.03 36.53 1.37
C GLU A 303 13.46 36.87 -0.07
N ALA A 304 12.98 36.10 -1.06
CA ALA A 304 13.19 36.40 -2.47
C ALA A 304 12.58 37.76 -2.86
N LYS A 305 11.34 38.03 -2.43
CA LYS A 305 10.67 39.30 -2.72
C LYS A 305 11.44 40.48 -2.10
N ASP A 306 11.69 40.39 -0.80
CA ASP A 306 12.33 41.44 -0.01
C ASP A 306 13.71 41.79 -0.60
N ALA A 307 14.51 40.78 -0.96
CA ALA A 307 15.83 41.00 -1.56
C ALA A 307 15.77 41.61 -2.97
N LEU A 308 14.87 41.13 -3.85
CA LEU A 308 14.76 41.66 -5.22
C LEU A 308 14.21 43.10 -5.25
N GLU A 309 13.25 43.42 -4.38
CA GLU A 309 12.71 44.79 -4.26
C GLU A 309 13.76 45.74 -3.66
N ALA A 310 14.50 45.32 -2.62
CA ALA A 310 15.61 46.10 -2.07
C ALA A 310 16.73 46.35 -3.09
N ALA A 311 17.03 45.36 -3.96
CA ALA A 311 17.96 45.56 -5.07
C ALA A 311 17.47 46.65 -6.04
N LYS A 312 16.16 46.65 -6.37
CA LYS A 312 15.55 47.64 -7.27
C LYS A 312 15.58 49.03 -6.66
N GLU A 313 15.29 49.15 -5.36
CA GLU A 313 15.38 50.40 -4.62
C GLU A 313 16.80 50.99 -4.65
N LYS A 314 17.84 50.18 -4.43
CA LYS A 314 19.22 50.66 -4.50
C LYS A 314 19.63 51.08 -5.92
N TYR A 315 19.29 50.32 -6.96
CA TYR A 315 19.54 50.76 -8.35
C TYR A 315 18.80 52.06 -8.71
N THR A 316 17.60 52.26 -8.16
CA THR A 316 16.81 53.49 -8.34
C THR A 316 17.47 54.68 -7.63
N ALA A 317 17.90 54.50 -6.37
CA ALA A 317 18.60 55.54 -5.60
C ALA A 317 19.92 55.96 -6.27
N GLN A 318 20.61 55.03 -6.93
CA GLN A 318 21.85 55.30 -7.67
C GLN A 318 21.62 55.92 -9.08
N GLY A 319 20.38 56.02 -9.55
CA GLY A 319 20.07 56.49 -10.90
C GLY A 319 20.51 55.55 -12.03
N LYS A 320 20.72 54.25 -11.72
CA LYS A 320 21.32 53.25 -12.63
C LYS A 320 20.30 52.28 -13.25
N MET A 321 19.02 52.64 -13.26
CA MET A 321 17.94 51.76 -13.77
C MET A 321 18.04 51.42 -15.27
N ASN A 322 18.83 52.18 -16.03
CA ASN A 322 19.07 51.92 -17.46
C ASN A 322 20.30 51.02 -17.73
N GLU A 323 21.04 50.61 -16.70
CA GLU A 323 22.18 49.70 -16.85
C GLU A 323 21.72 48.25 -17.07
N GLN A 324 22.55 47.46 -17.75
CA GLN A 324 22.24 46.05 -18.06
C GLN A 324 21.89 45.21 -16.82
N ALA A 325 22.53 45.50 -15.67
CA ALA A 325 22.29 44.79 -14.42
C ALA A 325 20.90 45.07 -13.84
N ALA A 326 20.46 46.34 -13.85
CA ALA A 326 19.12 46.73 -13.42
C ALA A 326 18.03 46.18 -14.36
N ILE A 327 18.25 46.20 -15.68
CA ILE A 327 17.32 45.62 -16.66
C ILE A 327 17.18 44.10 -16.46
N ARG A 328 18.30 43.41 -16.17
CA ARG A 328 18.28 41.99 -15.81
C ARG A 328 17.45 41.77 -14.55
N LEU A 329 17.59 42.61 -13.52
CA LEU A 329 16.78 42.55 -12.30
C LEU A 329 15.28 42.74 -12.61
N VAL A 330 14.90 43.66 -13.50
CA VAL A 330 13.49 43.86 -13.89
C VAL A 330 12.91 42.59 -14.56
N SER A 331 13.66 41.96 -15.46
CA SER A 331 13.29 40.66 -16.07
C SER A 331 13.12 39.55 -15.03
N ASP A 332 14.00 39.54 -14.03
CA ASP A 332 14.02 38.58 -12.94
C ASP A 332 12.84 38.79 -11.96
N LEU A 333 12.51 40.04 -11.66
CA LEU A 333 11.30 40.45 -10.93
C LEU A 333 10.02 40.10 -11.69
N ALA A 334 9.95 40.32 -13.00
CA ALA A 334 8.80 39.92 -13.80
C ALA A 334 8.56 38.40 -13.73
N ASN A 335 9.63 37.60 -13.81
CA ASN A 335 9.52 36.15 -13.62
C ASN A 335 9.04 35.77 -12.20
N PHE A 336 9.54 36.44 -11.16
CA PHE A 336 9.07 36.27 -9.79
C PHE A 336 7.58 36.61 -9.65
N TYR A 337 7.16 37.80 -10.12
CA TYR A 337 5.78 38.26 -10.04
C TYR A 337 4.81 37.36 -10.80
N ARG A 338 5.21 36.88 -11.98
CA ARG A 338 4.46 35.88 -12.76
C ARG A 338 4.31 34.57 -12.01
N LYS A 339 5.40 34.06 -11.43
CA LYS A 339 5.40 32.78 -10.69
C LYS A 339 4.49 32.82 -9.45
N PHE A 340 4.36 33.97 -8.81
CA PHE A 340 3.59 34.15 -7.57
C PHE A 340 2.31 34.98 -7.71
N GLU A 341 1.84 35.21 -8.94
CA GLU A 341 0.59 35.89 -9.30
C GLU A 341 0.44 37.36 -8.81
N TYR A 342 1.55 38.10 -8.70
CA TYR A 342 1.56 39.55 -8.41
C TYR A 342 1.20 40.36 -9.67
N LYS A 343 -0.10 40.37 -10.02
CA LYS A 343 -0.58 40.87 -11.33
C LYS A 343 -0.33 42.35 -11.59
N LYS A 344 -0.27 43.20 -10.55
CA LYS A 344 -0.06 44.65 -10.75
C LYS A 344 1.40 44.89 -11.10
N GLU A 345 2.28 44.41 -10.24
CA GLU A 345 3.73 44.54 -10.32
C GLU A 345 4.29 43.84 -11.56
N LEU A 346 3.70 42.70 -11.95
CA LEU A 346 4.03 42.02 -13.21
C LEU A 346 3.75 42.90 -14.43
N ARG A 347 2.61 43.59 -14.47
CA ARG A 347 2.25 44.45 -15.61
C ARG A 347 3.23 45.61 -15.74
N GLU A 348 3.54 46.28 -14.64
CA GLU A 348 4.52 47.39 -14.60
C GLU A 348 5.90 46.93 -15.07
N ALA A 349 6.39 45.77 -14.58
CA ALA A 349 7.68 45.24 -14.98
C ALA A 349 7.72 44.83 -16.46
N VAL A 350 6.64 44.22 -16.98
CA VAL A 350 6.56 43.80 -18.39
C VAL A 350 6.42 44.99 -19.33
N GLU A 351 5.68 46.03 -18.96
CA GLU A 351 5.56 47.28 -19.73
C GLU A 351 6.93 47.97 -19.87
N GLN A 352 7.71 47.99 -18.79
CA GLN A 352 9.09 48.48 -18.82
C GLN A 352 9.96 47.66 -19.78
N LEU A 353 9.85 46.33 -19.75
CA LEU A 353 10.61 45.44 -20.63
C LEU A 353 10.19 45.53 -22.11
N GLU A 354 8.90 45.70 -22.39
CA GLU A 354 8.37 45.90 -23.75
C GLU A 354 8.86 47.23 -24.33
N THR A 355 8.93 48.30 -23.52
CA THR A 355 9.54 49.58 -23.91
C THR A 355 11.01 49.40 -24.29
N ILE A 356 11.78 48.69 -23.46
CA ILE A 356 13.20 48.39 -23.69
C ILE A 356 13.42 47.51 -24.94
N ASP A 357 12.53 46.54 -25.22
CA ASP A 357 12.62 45.68 -26.41
C ASP A 357 12.26 46.44 -27.71
N GLY A 358 11.34 47.40 -27.62
CA GLY A 358 10.91 48.24 -28.75
C GLY A 358 11.91 49.33 -29.13
N GLU A 359 12.68 49.84 -28.16
CA GLU A 359 13.76 50.78 -28.43
C GLU A 359 14.99 50.06 -29.00
N SER A 360 15.62 50.63 -30.03
CA SER A 360 16.93 50.17 -30.52
C SER A 360 18.04 50.57 -29.55
N HIS A 361 17.99 50.08 -28.30
CA HIS A 361 19.02 50.31 -27.30
C HIS A 361 20.37 49.79 -27.81
N ARG A 362 21.18 50.73 -28.31
CA ARG A 362 22.57 50.53 -28.73
C ARG A 362 23.42 50.30 -27.49
N GLY A 363 23.47 49.06 -27.00
CA GLY A 363 24.27 48.71 -25.84
C GLY A 363 23.87 47.43 -25.11
N LEU A 364 22.67 46.88 -25.35
CA LEU A 364 22.26 45.60 -24.75
C LEU A 364 22.93 44.42 -25.48
N SER A 365 23.50 43.48 -24.71
CA SER A 365 24.04 42.24 -25.25
C SER A 365 22.95 41.37 -25.91
N PRO A 366 23.27 40.58 -26.97
CA PRO A 366 22.32 39.65 -27.59
C PRO A 366 21.66 38.71 -26.57
N LYS A 367 22.47 38.21 -25.61
CA LYS A 367 22.03 37.39 -24.48
C LYS A 367 20.93 38.06 -23.64
N LEU A 368 21.09 39.35 -23.28
CA LEU A 368 20.10 40.08 -22.48
C LEU A 368 18.83 40.37 -23.29
N LYS A 369 18.95 40.74 -24.57
CA LYS A 369 17.79 40.91 -25.47
C LYS A 369 16.97 39.64 -25.58
N ALA A 370 17.62 38.49 -25.78
CA ALA A 370 16.94 37.20 -25.80
C ALA A 370 16.22 36.90 -24.46
N LYS A 371 16.85 37.18 -23.32
CA LYS A 371 16.24 37.00 -21.99
C LYS A 371 14.98 37.85 -21.78
N ILE A 372 15.01 39.12 -22.24
CA ILE A 372 13.84 40.02 -22.20
C ILE A 372 12.70 39.40 -23.01
N LYS A 373 12.97 39.01 -24.27
CA LYS A 373 11.98 38.38 -25.15
C LYS A 373 11.43 37.08 -24.58
N ILE A 374 12.26 36.24 -23.96
CA ILE A 374 11.83 35.03 -23.26
C ILE A 374 10.86 35.38 -22.12
N THR A 375 11.17 36.39 -21.31
CA THR A 375 10.34 36.80 -20.17
C THR A 375 8.99 37.37 -20.60
N ILE A 376 8.98 38.22 -21.64
CA ILE A 376 7.74 38.74 -22.23
C ILE A 376 6.94 37.59 -22.85
N GLY A 377 7.60 36.71 -23.62
CA GLY A 377 6.98 35.55 -24.26
C GLY A 377 6.33 34.59 -23.25
N ASP A 378 7.02 34.29 -22.14
CA ASP A 378 6.48 33.50 -21.03
C ASP A 378 5.25 34.15 -20.38
N THR A 379 5.21 35.48 -20.33
CA THR A 379 4.04 36.24 -19.84
C THR A 379 2.89 36.15 -20.83
N LYS A 380 3.14 36.38 -22.13
CA LYS A 380 2.12 36.23 -23.19
C LYS A 380 1.58 34.80 -23.25
N ARG A 381 2.41 33.79 -23.01
CA ARG A 381 1.99 32.39 -22.87
C ARG A 381 1.03 32.21 -21.68
N SER A 382 1.33 32.77 -20.51
CA SER A 382 0.42 32.74 -19.36
C SER A 382 -0.92 33.43 -19.66
N ASP A 383 -0.91 34.48 -20.48
CA ASP A 383 -2.09 35.19 -20.96
C ASP A 383 -2.80 34.48 -22.13
N LYS A 384 -2.31 33.29 -22.55
CA LYS A 384 -2.77 32.49 -23.69
C LYS A 384 -2.65 33.16 -25.06
N ALA A 385 -1.80 34.18 -25.19
CA ALA A 385 -1.44 34.79 -26.46
C ALA A 385 -0.29 34.01 -27.12
N TYR A 386 -0.57 32.77 -27.53
CA TYR A 386 0.43 31.79 -27.96
C TYR A 386 1.18 32.18 -29.24
N GLU A 387 0.50 32.79 -30.22
CA GLU A 387 1.15 33.26 -31.47
C GLU A 387 2.24 34.31 -31.16
N ARG A 388 1.89 35.32 -30.36
CA ARG A 388 2.83 36.37 -29.96
C ARG A 388 3.98 35.82 -29.11
N ALA A 389 3.70 34.85 -28.24
CA ALA A 389 4.73 34.17 -27.46
C ALA A 389 5.73 33.44 -28.39
N MET A 390 5.25 32.72 -29.40
CA MET A 390 6.12 32.01 -30.35
C MET A 390 6.93 32.94 -31.25
N GLU A 391 6.40 34.11 -31.64
CA GLU A 391 7.19 35.14 -32.33
C GLU A 391 8.38 35.58 -31.49
N LEU A 392 8.13 35.97 -30.23
CA LEU A 392 9.17 36.41 -29.30
C LEU A 392 10.21 35.33 -29.02
N PHE A 393 9.77 34.07 -28.87
CA PHE A 393 10.67 32.93 -28.69
C PHE A 393 11.50 32.64 -29.95
N SER A 394 10.93 32.78 -31.14
CA SER A 394 11.66 32.59 -32.41
C SER A 394 12.74 33.66 -32.61
N ASP A 395 12.44 34.90 -32.23
CA ASP A 395 13.42 35.99 -32.26
C ASP A 395 14.54 35.76 -31.24
N ALA A 396 14.19 35.32 -30.02
CA ALA A 396 15.18 34.92 -29.01
C ALA A 396 16.06 33.75 -29.51
N TYR A 397 15.47 32.77 -30.20
CA TYR A 397 16.19 31.62 -30.75
C TYR A 397 17.26 32.05 -31.76
N LYS A 398 16.91 32.97 -32.68
CA LYS A 398 17.86 33.55 -33.63
C LYS A 398 19.01 34.26 -32.92
N LEU A 399 18.69 35.16 -31.98
CA LEU A 399 19.69 35.90 -31.21
C LEU A 399 20.69 34.97 -30.48
N LEU A 400 20.20 33.87 -29.90
CA LEU A 400 21.05 32.90 -29.20
C LEU A 400 21.84 32.00 -30.15
N THR A 401 21.31 31.72 -31.33
CA THR A 401 22.01 30.92 -32.34
C THR A 401 23.18 31.72 -32.91
N ASP A 402 22.93 32.97 -33.30
CA ASP A 402 23.94 33.87 -33.86
C ASP A 402 25.09 34.15 -32.87
N ASP A 403 24.78 34.21 -31.58
CA ASP A 403 25.73 34.44 -30.49
C ASP A 403 26.33 33.13 -29.91
N GLN A 404 26.12 31.98 -30.58
CA GLN A 404 26.59 30.64 -30.14
C GLN A 404 26.19 30.26 -28.70
N ASN A 405 25.08 30.81 -28.22
CA ASN A 405 24.55 30.66 -26.87
C ASN A 405 23.35 29.70 -26.78
N ILE A 406 22.85 29.20 -27.92
CA ILE A 406 21.70 28.27 -27.95
C ILE A 406 22.00 26.91 -27.29
N GLU A 407 23.25 26.45 -27.36
CA GLU A 407 23.71 25.19 -26.73
C GLU A 407 24.01 25.36 -25.22
N ARG A 408 23.44 26.37 -24.56
CA ARG A 408 23.62 26.66 -23.12
C ARG A 408 22.30 26.51 -22.35
N PRO A 409 22.32 26.47 -21.00
CA PRO A 409 21.11 26.28 -20.20
C PRO A 409 19.95 27.23 -20.53
N MET A 410 20.24 28.49 -20.88
CA MET A 410 19.23 29.46 -21.30
C MET A 410 18.56 29.09 -22.64
N GLY A 411 19.31 28.50 -23.57
CA GLY A 411 18.74 27.97 -24.81
C GLY A 411 17.87 26.74 -24.55
N ALA A 412 18.24 25.88 -23.60
CA ALA A 412 17.38 24.77 -23.15
C ALA A 412 16.08 25.29 -22.52
N ASP A 413 16.12 26.36 -21.73
CA ASP A 413 14.92 26.99 -21.16
C ASP A 413 14.00 27.57 -22.25
N LEU A 414 14.57 28.22 -23.27
CA LEU A 414 13.83 28.70 -24.42
C LEU A 414 13.14 27.56 -25.19
N LEU A 415 13.89 26.50 -25.51
CA LEU A 415 13.35 25.31 -26.21
C LEU A 415 12.23 24.64 -25.42
N MET A 416 12.39 24.55 -24.10
CA MET A 416 11.34 24.07 -23.20
C MET A 416 10.09 24.96 -23.26
N SER A 417 10.24 26.29 -23.17
CA SER A 417 9.11 27.23 -23.28
C SER A 417 8.39 27.13 -24.63
N MET A 418 9.14 26.99 -25.74
CA MET A 418 8.57 26.74 -27.07
C MET A 418 7.78 25.42 -27.12
N GLY A 419 8.35 24.34 -26.57
CA GLY A 419 7.69 23.05 -26.48
C GLY A 419 6.38 23.09 -25.67
N ILE A 420 6.36 23.85 -24.57
CA ILE A 420 5.16 24.05 -23.76
C ILE A 420 4.08 24.83 -24.53
N VAL A 421 4.43 25.88 -25.29
CA VAL A 421 3.43 26.59 -26.12
C VAL A 421 2.78 25.67 -27.15
N LEU A 422 3.59 24.86 -27.85
CA LEU A 422 3.06 23.91 -28.83
C LEU A 422 2.20 22.80 -28.18
N GLN A 423 2.48 22.45 -26.93
CA GLN A 423 1.64 21.54 -26.16
C GLN A 423 0.30 22.19 -25.76
N ASP A 424 0.32 23.46 -25.32
CA ASP A 424 -0.84 24.19 -24.81
C ASP A 424 -1.81 24.68 -25.93
N ASP A 425 -1.35 24.81 -27.18
CA ASP A 425 -2.17 25.20 -28.35
C ASP A 425 -2.14 24.16 -29.48
N PRO A 426 -3.11 23.23 -29.51
CA PRO A 426 -3.20 22.21 -30.56
C PRO A 426 -3.45 22.75 -31.97
N VAL A 427 -4.00 23.97 -32.13
CA VAL A 427 -4.27 24.57 -33.44
C VAL A 427 -2.97 25.10 -34.04
N LEU A 428 -2.16 25.79 -33.24
CA LEU A 428 -0.82 26.22 -33.63
C LEU A 428 0.10 25.01 -33.92
N ASN A 429 -0.01 23.95 -33.11
CA ASN A 429 0.67 22.66 -33.30
C ASN A 429 0.28 22.04 -34.66
N LYS A 430 -1.01 21.77 -34.91
CA LYS A 430 -1.48 21.15 -36.17
C LYS A 430 -1.18 21.95 -37.43
N LYS A 431 -1.12 23.28 -37.34
CA LYS A 431 -0.97 24.18 -38.51
C LYS A 431 0.49 24.40 -38.94
N LYS A 432 1.48 24.15 -38.06
CA LYS A 432 2.91 24.40 -38.35
C LYS A 432 3.89 23.29 -37.92
N TYR A 433 3.57 22.42 -36.96
CA TYR A 433 4.54 21.50 -36.36
C TYR A 433 3.88 20.16 -35.95
N PRO A 434 4.12 19.02 -36.64
CA PRO A 434 3.57 17.73 -36.20
C PRO A 434 4.11 17.33 -34.81
N ASP A 435 3.39 16.48 -34.06
CA ASP A 435 3.72 16.08 -32.67
C ASP A 435 5.18 15.58 -32.46
N ARG A 436 5.86 15.14 -33.53
CA ARG A 436 7.29 14.79 -33.53
C ARG A 436 8.22 15.99 -33.28
N GLU A 437 7.80 17.20 -33.64
CA GLU A 437 8.59 18.42 -33.45
C GLU A 437 8.62 18.91 -32.00
N VAL A 438 7.50 18.76 -31.26
CA VAL A 438 7.44 19.08 -29.82
C VAL A 438 8.42 18.22 -29.02
N GLU A 439 8.45 16.93 -29.33
CA GLU A 439 9.36 15.96 -28.72
C GLU A 439 10.83 16.30 -29.01
N LYS A 440 11.15 16.68 -30.25
CA LYS A 440 12.50 17.14 -30.63
C LYS A 440 12.95 18.34 -29.81
N LEU A 441 12.08 19.32 -29.55
CA LEU A 441 12.43 20.50 -28.74
C LEU A 441 12.80 20.09 -27.31
N PHE A 442 11.98 19.26 -26.66
CA PHE A 442 12.26 18.80 -25.29
C PHE A 442 13.51 17.92 -25.20
N PHE A 443 13.71 17.01 -26.15
CA PHE A 443 14.92 16.16 -26.17
C PHE A 443 16.18 16.97 -26.49
N LYS A 444 16.09 17.97 -27.38
CA LYS A 444 17.21 18.88 -27.62
C LYS A 444 17.55 19.71 -26.39
N ALA A 445 16.54 20.21 -25.67
CA ALA A 445 16.74 20.88 -24.39
C ALA A 445 17.38 19.94 -23.34
N LYS A 446 16.96 18.67 -23.31
CA LYS A 446 17.51 17.65 -22.41
C LYS A 446 18.97 17.40 -22.71
N GLU A 447 19.29 17.19 -23.99
CA GLU A 447 20.65 17.00 -24.48
C GLU A 447 21.57 18.17 -24.09
N ILE A 448 21.12 19.42 -24.28
CA ILE A 448 21.88 20.61 -23.87
C ILE A 448 22.15 20.61 -22.36
N ARG A 449 21.15 20.26 -21.54
CA ARG A 449 21.29 20.19 -20.08
C ARG A 449 22.16 19.01 -19.62
N GLU A 450 22.14 17.89 -20.32
CA GLU A 450 23.04 16.76 -20.09
C GLU A 450 24.49 17.16 -20.39
N ARG A 451 24.77 17.69 -21.59
CA ARG A 451 26.12 18.15 -21.99
C ARG A 451 26.68 19.18 -21.02
N SER A 452 25.86 20.14 -20.60
CA SER A 452 26.26 21.19 -19.65
C SER A 452 26.27 20.73 -18.18
N ALA A 453 25.94 19.46 -17.90
CA ALA A 453 25.81 18.88 -16.57
C ALA A 453 24.83 19.62 -15.64
N THR A 454 23.84 20.32 -16.21
CA THR A 454 22.81 21.09 -15.50
C THR A 454 21.44 20.40 -15.45
N LEU A 455 21.33 19.15 -15.90
CA LEU A 455 20.08 18.39 -15.83
C LEU A 455 19.62 18.14 -14.37
N GLU A 456 20.56 18.04 -13.44
CA GLU A 456 20.30 17.87 -12.00
C GLU A 456 20.09 19.20 -11.25
N SER A 457 19.89 20.31 -11.98
CA SER A 457 19.53 21.60 -11.38
C SER A 457 18.00 21.75 -11.27
N PRO A 458 17.47 22.72 -10.51
CA PRO A 458 16.05 23.07 -10.54
C PRO A 458 15.51 23.36 -11.95
N GLY A 459 16.36 23.89 -12.84
CA GLY A 459 16.01 24.11 -14.25
C GLY A 459 15.85 22.79 -15.01
N GLY A 460 16.71 21.82 -14.76
CA GLY A 460 16.59 20.47 -15.34
C GLY A 460 15.42 19.68 -14.77
N ALA A 461 15.11 19.84 -13.47
CA ALA A 461 13.90 19.27 -12.87
C ALA A 461 12.61 19.81 -13.52
N LYS A 462 12.55 21.12 -13.83
CA LYS A 462 11.45 21.72 -14.60
C LYS A 462 11.33 21.11 -15.99
N LEU A 463 12.46 20.92 -16.70
CA LEU A 463 12.46 20.28 -18.01
C LEU A 463 11.95 18.83 -17.95
N MET A 464 12.45 18.03 -17.00
CA MET A 464 12.00 16.64 -16.83
C MET A 464 10.52 16.56 -16.43
N SER A 465 10.04 17.54 -15.66
CA SER A 465 8.61 17.68 -15.35
C SER A 465 7.77 18.00 -16.59
N ALA A 466 8.28 18.85 -17.49
CA ALA A 466 7.62 19.15 -18.77
C ALA A 466 7.59 17.92 -19.70
N ILE A 467 8.69 17.15 -19.77
CA ILE A 467 8.74 15.86 -20.49
C ILE A 467 7.73 14.86 -19.93
N ALA A 468 7.62 14.75 -18.60
CA ALA A 468 6.64 13.88 -17.96
C ALA A 468 5.20 14.29 -18.33
N ASN A 469 4.91 15.60 -18.34
CA ASN A 469 3.62 16.13 -18.74
C ASN A 469 3.32 15.92 -20.24
N MET A 470 4.32 16.00 -21.12
CA MET A 470 4.20 15.67 -22.54
C MET A 470 3.77 14.20 -22.75
N PHE A 471 4.42 13.24 -22.08
CA PHE A 471 4.05 11.84 -22.19
C PHE A 471 2.68 11.54 -21.56
N LEU A 472 2.33 12.19 -20.45
CA LEU A 472 1.00 12.09 -19.86
C LEU A 472 -0.09 12.54 -20.84
N ASP A 473 0.04 13.72 -21.45
CA ASP A 473 -0.90 14.25 -22.45
C ASP A 473 -1.04 13.31 -23.67
N ARG A 474 0.08 12.73 -24.14
CA ARG A 474 0.03 11.71 -25.19
C ARG A 474 -0.73 10.46 -24.76
N SER A 475 -0.57 10.00 -23.52
CA SER A 475 -1.32 8.85 -23.01
C SER A 475 -2.83 9.10 -22.94
N GLU A 476 -3.24 10.36 -22.70
CA GLU A 476 -4.65 10.77 -22.67
C GLU A 476 -5.25 10.85 -24.09
N LYS A 477 -4.42 11.11 -25.11
CA LYS A 477 -4.81 11.18 -26.53
C LYS A 477 -4.88 9.81 -27.23
N VAL A 478 -4.45 8.73 -26.58
CA VAL A 478 -4.62 7.36 -27.14
C VAL A 478 -6.09 6.97 -27.00
N VAL A 479 -6.84 7.00 -28.12
CA VAL A 479 -8.26 6.65 -28.16
C VAL A 479 -8.42 5.15 -28.46
N ALA A 480 -9.26 4.47 -27.67
CA ALA A 480 -9.72 3.12 -27.97
C ALA A 480 -10.90 3.18 -28.97
N ASP A 481 -10.61 3.58 -30.21
CA ASP A 481 -11.59 3.66 -31.32
C ASP A 481 -11.70 2.33 -32.10
N GLY A 482 -11.04 1.29 -31.59
CA GLY A 482 -11.09 -0.04 -32.19
C GLY A 482 -12.44 -0.71 -32.01
N SER A 483 -13.03 -1.18 -33.12
CA SER A 483 -14.23 -2.02 -33.09
C SER A 483 -13.94 -3.44 -32.59
N THR A 484 -12.67 -3.84 -32.57
CA THR A 484 -12.19 -5.16 -32.14
C THR A 484 -11.51 -5.10 -30.76
N ASP A 485 -11.53 -6.24 -30.04
CA ASP A 485 -10.85 -6.36 -28.74
C ASP A 485 -9.31 -6.28 -28.86
N GLU A 486 -8.76 -6.61 -30.03
CA GLU A 486 -7.33 -6.55 -30.32
C GLU A 486 -6.83 -5.09 -30.41
N GLU A 487 -7.53 -4.23 -31.15
CA GLU A 487 -7.23 -2.79 -31.25
C GLU A 487 -7.34 -2.08 -29.90
N LYS A 488 -8.31 -2.47 -29.06
CA LYS A 488 -8.43 -1.96 -27.68
C LYS A 488 -7.23 -2.37 -26.82
N ARG A 489 -6.78 -3.62 -26.97
CA ARG A 489 -5.60 -4.13 -26.24
C ARG A 489 -4.32 -3.40 -26.69
N GLU A 490 -4.13 -3.18 -27.98
CA GLU A 490 -3.01 -2.42 -28.51
C GLU A 490 -3.00 -0.96 -28.03
N ALA A 491 -4.17 -0.31 -28.01
CA ALA A 491 -4.34 1.03 -27.46
C ALA A 491 -3.98 1.08 -25.96
N GLU A 492 -4.40 0.09 -25.16
CA GLU A 492 -4.07 0.03 -23.73
C GLU A 492 -2.56 -0.21 -23.49
N VAL A 493 -1.91 -1.06 -24.30
CA VAL A 493 -0.45 -1.26 -24.26
C VAL A 493 0.29 0.04 -24.57
N LYS A 494 -0.10 0.74 -25.64
CA LYS A 494 0.53 2.00 -26.04
C LYS A 494 0.30 3.12 -25.00
N ARG A 495 -0.89 3.16 -24.41
CA ARG A 495 -1.21 4.08 -23.30
C ARG A 495 -0.31 3.81 -22.10
N LYS A 496 -0.13 2.54 -21.72
CA LYS A 496 0.76 2.14 -20.63
C LYS A 496 2.21 2.49 -20.90
N GLU A 497 2.70 2.27 -22.13
CA GLU A 497 4.06 2.64 -22.53
C GLU A 497 4.34 4.15 -22.33
N PHE A 498 3.40 5.01 -22.71
CA PHE A 498 3.53 6.45 -22.47
C PHE A 498 3.48 6.80 -20.98
N LEU A 499 2.62 6.15 -20.19
CA LEU A 499 2.56 6.36 -18.74
C LEU A 499 3.86 5.91 -18.03
N ASP A 500 4.49 4.83 -18.47
CA ASP A 500 5.77 4.38 -17.91
C ASP A 500 6.91 5.35 -18.26
N LYS A 501 6.95 5.87 -19.49
CA LYS A 501 7.87 6.96 -19.88
C LYS A 501 7.64 8.22 -19.04
N ALA A 502 6.38 8.60 -18.82
CA ALA A 502 6.01 9.74 -17.98
C ALA A 502 6.44 9.53 -16.52
N LYS A 503 6.23 8.33 -15.97
CA LYS A 503 6.64 7.93 -14.61
C LYS A 503 8.15 8.04 -14.43
N ASN A 504 8.94 7.55 -15.39
CA ASN A 504 10.39 7.62 -15.33
C ASN A 504 10.90 9.07 -15.36
N ALA A 505 10.40 9.89 -16.28
CA ALA A 505 10.74 11.31 -16.35
C ALA A 505 10.33 12.07 -15.07
N GLY A 506 9.13 11.79 -14.55
CA GLY A 506 8.61 12.42 -13.34
C GLY A 506 9.39 12.02 -12.07
N LYS A 507 9.78 10.74 -11.94
CA LYS A 507 10.64 10.27 -10.85
C LYS A 507 12.01 10.92 -10.88
N GLN A 508 12.61 11.04 -12.07
CA GLN A 508 13.88 11.74 -12.23
C GLN A 508 13.76 13.20 -11.78
N ALA A 509 12.71 13.91 -12.21
CA ALA A 509 12.43 15.28 -11.76
C ALA A 509 12.26 15.38 -10.24
N LYS A 510 11.53 14.42 -9.63
CA LYS A 510 11.27 14.38 -8.18
C LYS A 510 12.58 14.26 -7.41
N ASN A 511 13.41 13.27 -7.78
CA ASN A 511 14.71 13.07 -7.15
C ASN A 511 15.57 14.33 -7.22
N ILE A 512 15.55 15.05 -8.35
CA ILE A 512 16.32 16.29 -8.50
C ILE A 512 15.81 17.38 -7.54
N PHE A 513 14.49 17.57 -7.42
CA PHE A 513 13.92 18.55 -6.47
C PHE A 513 14.28 18.23 -5.02
N GLU A 514 14.27 16.94 -4.63
CA GLU A 514 14.64 16.48 -3.29
C GLU A 514 16.13 16.74 -3.00
N HIS A 515 17.03 16.33 -3.90
CA HIS A 515 18.48 16.52 -3.71
C HIS A 515 18.89 18.00 -3.71
N SER A 516 18.21 18.84 -4.49
CA SER A 516 18.46 20.29 -4.54
C SER A 516 17.75 21.08 -3.44
N HIS A 517 17.07 20.42 -2.50
CA HIS A 517 16.31 21.06 -1.41
C HIS A 517 15.28 22.08 -1.92
N SER A 518 14.64 21.79 -3.04
CA SER A 518 13.68 22.68 -3.72
C SER A 518 12.26 22.08 -3.79
N GLU A 519 11.95 21.16 -2.87
CA GLU A 519 10.65 20.49 -2.72
C GLU A 519 9.49 21.44 -2.41
N GLU A 520 9.79 22.57 -1.76
CA GLU A 520 8.81 23.59 -1.40
C GLU A 520 8.46 24.53 -2.57
N THR A 521 9.11 24.35 -3.73
CA THR A 521 8.85 25.20 -4.89
C THR A 521 7.52 24.88 -5.56
N MET A 522 6.94 25.90 -6.20
CA MET A 522 5.75 25.76 -7.05
C MET A 522 5.92 24.73 -8.18
N ALA A 523 7.15 24.55 -8.68
CA ALA A 523 7.47 23.59 -9.72
C ALA A 523 7.40 22.15 -9.18
N ALA A 524 7.94 21.90 -7.97
CA ALA A 524 7.82 20.61 -7.28
C ALA A 524 6.36 20.28 -6.97
N ALA A 525 5.56 21.25 -6.52
CA ALA A 525 4.13 21.06 -6.28
C ALA A 525 3.36 20.64 -7.56
N PHE A 526 3.70 21.26 -8.69
CA PHE A 526 3.12 20.91 -10.00
C PHE A 526 3.55 19.51 -10.45
N LEU A 527 4.84 19.17 -10.31
CA LEU A 527 5.33 17.83 -10.60
C LEU A 527 4.59 16.77 -9.79
N MET A 528 4.42 16.97 -8.48
CA MET A 528 3.70 16.00 -7.63
C MET A 528 2.23 15.86 -8.03
N LEU A 529 1.60 16.93 -8.52
CA LEU A 529 0.26 16.86 -9.11
C LEU A 529 0.26 16.01 -10.40
N THR A 530 1.27 16.17 -11.25
CA THR A 530 1.45 15.39 -12.50
C THR A 530 1.75 13.93 -12.20
N LEU A 531 2.66 13.63 -11.26
CA LEU A 531 2.95 12.28 -10.79
C LEU A 531 1.71 11.61 -10.22
N GLY A 532 0.89 12.32 -9.46
CA GLY A 532 -0.39 11.78 -8.97
C GLY A 532 -1.31 11.35 -10.11
N LYS A 533 -1.40 12.12 -11.20
CA LYS A 533 -2.18 11.75 -12.40
C LYS A 533 -1.58 10.53 -13.12
N ILE A 534 -0.25 10.48 -13.23
CA ILE A 534 0.46 9.35 -13.85
C ILE A 534 0.18 8.06 -13.07
N TYR A 535 0.35 8.07 -11.74
CA TYR A 535 0.05 6.94 -10.87
C TYR A 535 -1.42 6.55 -10.92
N GLU A 536 -2.34 7.51 -10.94
CA GLU A 536 -3.77 7.21 -11.12
C GLU A 536 -4.04 6.53 -12.48
N GLY A 537 -3.38 6.98 -13.55
CA GLY A 537 -3.47 6.39 -14.88
C GLY A 537 -2.93 4.96 -14.97
N LEU A 538 -1.91 4.65 -14.14
CA LEU A 538 -1.33 3.32 -13.94
C LEU A 538 -2.10 2.45 -12.94
N LYS A 539 -3.18 2.99 -12.33
CA LYS A 539 -3.98 2.34 -11.28
C LYS A 539 -3.18 2.06 -9.99
N ASP A 540 -2.14 2.85 -9.72
CA ASP A 540 -1.35 2.82 -8.49
C ASP A 540 -1.89 3.87 -7.52
N TYR A 541 -3.05 3.59 -6.91
CA TYR A 541 -3.83 4.61 -6.23
C TYR A 541 -3.16 5.12 -4.95
N GLN A 542 -2.42 4.26 -4.23
CA GLN A 542 -1.69 4.67 -3.03
C GLN A 542 -0.61 5.70 -3.34
N ASP A 543 0.24 5.43 -4.34
CA ASP A 543 1.27 6.36 -4.79
C ASP A 543 0.64 7.64 -5.37
N ALA A 544 -0.51 7.52 -6.04
CA ALA A 544 -1.26 8.69 -6.52
C ALA A 544 -1.73 9.59 -5.37
N TYR A 545 -2.26 9.02 -4.29
CA TYR A 545 -2.71 9.78 -3.13
C TYR A 545 -1.55 10.45 -2.38
N CYS A 546 -0.45 9.73 -2.16
CA CYS A 546 0.76 10.30 -1.57
C CYS A 546 1.27 11.48 -2.40
N ALA A 547 1.30 11.34 -3.72
CA ALA A 547 1.71 12.40 -4.62
C ALA A 547 0.79 13.63 -4.56
N TYR A 548 -0.53 13.43 -4.57
CA TYR A 548 -1.49 14.51 -4.42
C TYR A 548 -1.45 15.17 -3.04
N GLN A 549 -1.18 14.41 -1.97
CA GLN A 549 -1.03 14.93 -0.62
C GLN A 549 0.18 15.87 -0.51
N GLN A 550 1.32 15.47 -1.05
CA GLN A 550 2.52 16.29 -1.09
C GLN A 550 2.27 17.58 -1.90
N SER A 551 1.69 17.45 -3.10
CA SER A 551 1.28 18.61 -3.92
C SER A 551 0.36 19.58 -3.15
N ARG A 552 -0.64 19.05 -2.43
CA ARG A 552 -1.57 19.85 -1.63
C ARG A 552 -0.86 20.61 -0.52
N ARG A 553 0.05 19.96 0.22
CA ARG A 553 0.82 20.58 1.31
C ARG A 553 1.62 21.78 0.79
N THR A 554 2.39 21.57 -0.27
CA THR A 554 3.22 22.63 -0.87
C THR A 554 2.37 23.79 -1.42
N TYR A 555 1.27 23.50 -2.14
CA TYR A 555 0.38 24.57 -2.60
C TYR A 555 -0.33 25.32 -1.46
N THR A 556 -0.61 24.65 -0.34
CA THR A 556 -1.22 25.28 0.83
C THR A 556 -0.25 26.26 1.49
N TYR A 557 1.01 25.85 1.66
CA TYR A 557 2.07 26.73 2.16
C TYR A 557 2.27 27.95 1.26
N ALA A 558 2.24 27.77 -0.05
CA ALA A 558 2.39 28.85 -1.03
C ALA A 558 1.15 29.76 -1.21
N GLY A 559 0.01 29.43 -0.56
CA GLY A 559 -1.26 30.17 -0.73
C GLY A 559 -1.87 30.05 -2.13
N HIS A 560 -1.54 28.99 -2.88
CA HIS A 560 -1.90 28.87 -4.30
C HIS A 560 -3.20 28.08 -4.52
N LYS A 561 -3.98 28.47 -5.55
CA LYS A 561 -5.28 27.84 -5.88
C LYS A 561 -5.17 26.37 -6.30
N GLY A 562 -3.97 25.92 -6.68
CA GLY A 562 -3.66 24.52 -7.01
C GLY A 562 -4.01 23.52 -5.90
N ARG A 563 -4.04 23.95 -4.63
CA ARG A 563 -4.43 23.11 -3.48
C ARG A 563 -5.81 22.47 -3.65
N PHE A 564 -6.75 23.16 -4.29
CA PHE A 564 -8.11 22.66 -4.52
C PHE A 564 -8.14 21.56 -5.58
N LYS A 565 -7.28 21.67 -6.62
CA LYS A 565 -7.13 20.62 -7.64
C LYS A 565 -6.53 19.35 -7.03
N ALA A 566 -5.50 19.51 -6.21
CA ALA A 566 -4.88 18.39 -5.48
C ALA A 566 -5.88 17.75 -4.51
N LEU A 567 -6.62 18.54 -3.73
CA LEU A 567 -7.64 18.03 -2.80
C LEU A 567 -8.74 17.24 -3.53
N LYS A 568 -9.31 17.78 -4.60
CA LYS A 568 -10.34 17.08 -5.40
C LYS A 568 -9.81 15.76 -5.99
N ALA A 569 -8.53 15.72 -6.36
CA ALA A 569 -7.89 14.51 -6.86
C ALA A 569 -7.61 13.50 -5.73
N MET A 570 -7.20 13.97 -4.54
CA MET A 570 -7.06 13.15 -3.35
C MET A 570 -8.38 12.51 -2.95
N ASP A 571 -9.49 13.26 -2.95
CA ASP A 571 -10.81 12.72 -2.58
C ASP A 571 -11.23 11.61 -3.55
N ARG A 572 -11.08 11.85 -4.87
CA ARG A 572 -11.34 10.85 -5.92
C ARG A 572 -10.48 9.59 -5.78
N VAL A 573 -9.18 9.74 -5.50
CA VAL A 573 -8.27 8.59 -5.37
C VAL A 573 -8.45 7.90 -4.03
N LYS A 574 -8.79 8.63 -2.96
CA LYS A 574 -9.10 8.07 -1.65
C LYS A 574 -10.32 7.15 -1.72
N GLU A 575 -11.35 7.52 -2.48
CA GLU A 575 -12.45 6.62 -2.80
C GLU A 575 -11.97 5.31 -3.47
N LYS A 576 -10.97 5.39 -4.37
CA LYS A 576 -10.37 4.22 -5.04
C LYS A 576 -9.43 3.40 -4.14
N ILE A 577 -8.65 4.05 -3.24
CA ILE A 577 -7.80 3.38 -2.23
C ILE A 577 -8.66 2.70 -1.18
N ASP A 578 -9.71 3.37 -0.71
CA ASP A 578 -10.65 2.80 0.24
C ASP A 578 -11.31 1.57 -0.40
N MET A 579 -11.51 1.56 -1.73
CA MET A 579 -11.84 0.36 -2.48
C MET A 579 -10.70 -0.68 -2.60
N GLU A 580 -9.40 -0.41 -2.44
CA GLU A 580 -8.31 -1.37 -2.77
C GLU A 580 -7.72 -2.20 -1.62
N VAL A 581 -8.17 -2.02 -0.36
CA VAL A 581 -7.56 -2.66 0.82
C VAL A 581 -7.76 -4.19 0.88
N ILE A 582 -6.69 -4.90 0.49
CA ILE A 582 -6.06 -6.15 0.96
C ILE A 582 -6.64 -7.52 0.53
N SER A 583 -5.87 -8.20 -0.31
CA SER A 583 -5.90 -9.64 -0.60
C SER A 583 -5.01 -10.45 0.36
N ASN A 584 -5.52 -11.61 0.78
CA ASN A 584 -4.90 -12.68 1.57
C ASN A 584 -3.36 -12.71 1.61
N GLN A 585 -2.78 -12.28 2.74
CA GLN A 585 -1.40 -12.60 3.13
C GLN A 585 -1.43 -13.25 4.52
N SER A 586 -0.52 -14.18 4.80
CA SER A 586 -0.40 -14.85 6.10
C SER A 586 -0.14 -13.84 7.23
N VAL A 587 -0.90 -13.93 8.31
CA VAL A 587 -0.82 -12.97 9.42
C VAL A 587 0.38 -13.28 10.33
N ALA A 588 1.46 -12.50 10.24
CA ALA A 588 2.49 -12.50 11.28
C ALA A 588 2.03 -11.62 12.47
N VAL A 589 2.40 -12.01 13.70
CA VAL A 589 2.09 -11.23 14.91
C VAL A 589 2.86 -9.90 14.85
N PRO A 590 2.19 -8.74 14.86
CA PRO A 590 2.87 -7.45 14.93
C PRO A 590 3.71 -7.33 16.20
N LYS A 591 4.97 -6.90 16.10
CA LYS A 591 5.93 -6.82 17.22
C LYS A 591 5.38 -6.03 18.43
N ASP A 592 4.55 -5.01 18.17
CA ASP A 592 3.91 -4.13 19.16
C ASP A 592 2.36 -4.08 19.04
N GLY A 593 1.74 -5.10 18.43
CA GLY A 593 0.28 -5.12 18.17
C GLY A 593 -0.45 -6.34 18.73
N LEU A 594 -1.72 -6.50 18.34
CA LEU A 594 -2.59 -7.60 18.79
C LEU A 594 -3.01 -8.50 17.63
N LEU A 595 -2.98 -9.81 17.85
CA LEU A 595 -3.59 -10.80 16.96
C LEU A 595 -5.02 -11.11 17.44
N VAL A 596 -6.01 -10.79 16.62
CA VAL A 596 -7.44 -10.95 16.94
C VAL A 596 -8.09 -11.96 16.02
N VAL A 597 -8.83 -12.90 16.61
CA VAL A 597 -9.60 -13.92 15.91
C VAL A 597 -11.08 -13.77 16.26
N THR A 598 -11.97 -13.88 15.28
CA THR A 598 -13.41 -14.06 15.54
C THR A 598 -13.92 -15.27 14.78
N TRP A 599 -14.76 -16.07 15.45
CA TRP A 599 -15.35 -17.25 14.84
C TRP A 599 -16.73 -17.56 15.40
N ASN A 600 -17.73 -17.55 14.52
CA ASN A 600 -19.01 -18.20 14.79
C ASN A 600 -18.81 -19.70 14.58
N ILE A 601 -18.89 -20.49 15.66
CA ILE A 601 -18.64 -21.94 15.59
C ILE A 601 -19.85 -22.76 15.10
N GLY A 602 -20.91 -22.06 14.67
CA GLY A 602 -22.10 -22.63 14.04
C GLY A 602 -23.05 -23.31 15.02
N ALA A 603 -24.34 -23.36 14.66
CA ALA A 603 -25.33 -24.11 15.45
C ALA A 603 -25.13 -25.64 15.33
N ARG A 604 -25.77 -26.43 16.21
CA ARG A 604 -25.85 -27.88 16.01
C ARG A 604 -26.65 -28.15 14.73
N PHE A 605 -26.07 -28.90 13.79
CA PHE A 605 -26.80 -29.44 12.64
C PHE A 605 -27.61 -30.64 13.15
N PHE A 606 -28.90 -30.68 12.84
CA PHE A 606 -29.77 -31.79 13.27
C PHE A 606 -29.91 -32.85 12.18
N ASN A 607 -29.72 -32.44 10.93
CA ASN A 607 -29.79 -33.28 9.75
C ASN A 607 -28.40 -33.38 9.09
N PRO A 608 -27.82 -34.59 8.94
CA PRO A 608 -26.49 -34.78 8.34
C PRO A 608 -26.41 -34.33 6.87
N PHE A 609 -27.54 -34.24 6.18
CA PHE A 609 -27.60 -33.85 4.77
C PHE A 609 -28.24 -32.48 4.56
N GLU A 610 -28.44 -31.67 5.61
CA GLU A 610 -29.12 -30.37 5.49
C GLU A 610 -28.43 -29.43 4.50
N PHE A 611 -27.10 -29.42 4.49
CA PHE A 611 -26.27 -28.54 3.66
C PHE A 611 -25.39 -29.34 2.71
N TRP A 612 -25.11 -28.75 1.55
CA TRP A 612 -23.99 -29.17 0.73
C TRP A 612 -22.72 -29.01 1.56
N ILE A 613 -21.99 -30.10 1.76
CA ILE A 613 -20.71 -30.07 2.45
C ILE A 613 -19.58 -30.33 1.46
N THR A 614 -18.37 -29.93 1.86
CA THR A 614 -17.17 -30.46 1.21
C THR A 614 -16.83 -31.80 1.82
N TYR A 615 -16.89 -32.85 0.99
CA TYR A 615 -16.62 -34.22 1.38
C TYR A 615 -15.11 -34.53 1.34
N LYS A 616 -14.73 -35.75 0.95
CA LYS A 616 -13.34 -36.13 0.71
C LYS A 616 -12.88 -35.66 -0.67
N GLU A 617 -11.67 -35.13 -0.73
CA GLU A 617 -11.05 -34.70 -1.98
C GLU A 617 -10.89 -35.90 -2.92
N GLY A 618 -11.37 -35.76 -4.17
CA GLY A 618 -11.36 -36.82 -5.18
C GLY A 618 -12.44 -37.90 -5.05
N ASP A 619 -13.28 -37.87 -4.01
CA ASP A 619 -14.39 -38.82 -3.81
C ASP A 619 -15.74 -38.17 -4.20
N GLU A 620 -16.29 -38.61 -5.33
CA GLU A 620 -17.55 -38.10 -5.87
C GLU A 620 -18.80 -38.75 -5.24
N ALA A 621 -18.67 -39.76 -4.37
CA ALA A 621 -19.80 -40.57 -3.91
C ALA A 621 -20.89 -39.73 -3.22
N TYR A 622 -20.49 -38.75 -2.40
CA TYR A 622 -21.41 -37.82 -1.76
C TYR A 622 -22.15 -36.94 -2.79
N TYR A 623 -21.43 -36.33 -3.73
CA TYR A 623 -22.01 -35.44 -4.72
C TYR A 623 -22.88 -36.20 -5.73
N GLU A 624 -22.51 -37.42 -6.08
CA GLU A 624 -23.31 -38.32 -6.89
C GLU A 624 -24.64 -38.65 -6.20
N LEU A 625 -24.60 -39.07 -4.93
CA LEU A 625 -25.81 -39.34 -4.13
C LEU A 625 -26.75 -38.13 -4.10
N MET A 626 -26.21 -36.94 -3.81
CA MET A 626 -27.01 -35.71 -3.74
C MET A 626 -27.59 -35.31 -5.10
N ARG A 627 -26.83 -35.47 -6.20
CA ARG A 627 -27.31 -35.20 -7.56
C ARG A 627 -28.38 -36.20 -8.00
N LYS A 628 -28.23 -37.49 -7.66
CA LYS A 628 -29.24 -38.52 -7.90
C LYS A 628 -30.54 -38.18 -7.18
N TYR A 629 -30.45 -37.77 -5.91
CA TYR A 629 -31.62 -37.35 -5.13
C TYR A 629 -32.28 -36.10 -5.73
N GLU A 630 -31.50 -35.07 -6.06
CA GLU A 630 -32.01 -33.86 -6.74
C GLU A 630 -32.73 -34.20 -8.05
N LYS A 631 -32.12 -35.05 -8.90
CA LYS A 631 -32.69 -35.47 -10.18
C LYS A 631 -34.00 -36.24 -9.98
N PHE A 632 -34.03 -37.14 -8.99
CA PHE A 632 -35.24 -37.90 -8.67
C PHE A 632 -36.38 -36.96 -8.26
N VAL A 633 -36.13 -36.00 -7.36
CA VAL A 633 -37.20 -35.10 -6.90
C VAL A 633 -37.70 -34.18 -8.01
N LYS A 634 -36.83 -33.74 -8.92
CA LYS A 634 -37.22 -32.87 -10.05
C LYS A 634 -37.94 -33.62 -11.17
N THR A 635 -37.49 -34.83 -11.46
CA THR A 635 -37.95 -35.64 -12.59
C THR A 635 -38.13 -37.09 -12.15
N PRO A 636 -39.13 -37.36 -11.28
CA PRO A 636 -39.31 -38.70 -10.73
C PRO A 636 -39.91 -39.69 -11.75
N GLY A 637 -40.55 -39.18 -12.81
CA GLY A 637 -41.12 -39.99 -13.89
C GLY A 637 -42.15 -40.99 -13.38
N ASP A 638 -42.10 -42.22 -13.91
CA ASP A 638 -43.01 -43.31 -13.53
C ASP A 638 -42.76 -43.84 -12.11
N LYS A 639 -41.64 -43.45 -11.49
CA LYS A 639 -41.31 -43.80 -10.10
C LYS A 639 -42.03 -42.91 -9.08
N ASP A 640 -42.69 -41.83 -9.50
CA ASP A 640 -43.55 -41.01 -8.61
C ASP A 640 -44.92 -41.67 -8.40
N VAL A 641 -44.93 -42.68 -7.54
CA VAL A 641 -46.12 -43.48 -7.24
C VAL A 641 -46.99 -42.81 -6.15
N PRO A 642 -48.28 -43.19 -6.05
CA PRO A 642 -49.12 -42.76 -4.93
C PRO A 642 -48.58 -43.18 -3.56
N LEU A 643 -48.79 -42.35 -2.53
CA LEU A 643 -48.30 -42.58 -1.17
C LEU A 643 -48.68 -43.94 -0.59
N HIS A 644 -49.87 -44.48 -0.90
CA HIS A 644 -50.29 -45.80 -0.40
C HIS A 644 -49.42 -46.96 -0.92
N GLN A 645 -48.68 -46.79 -2.02
CA GLN A 645 -47.80 -47.84 -2.54
C GLN A 645 -46.50 -47.95 -1.74
N ILE A 646 -46.05 -46.86 -1.12
CA ILE A 646 -44.83 -46.84 -0.29
C ILE A 646 -45.14 -46.87 1.21
N PHE A 647 -46.30 -46.35 1.61
CA PHE A 647 -46.82 -46.34 2.97
C PHE A 647 -48.26 -46.90 2.98
N PRO A 648 -48.43 -48.23 3.03
CA PRO A 648 -49.73 -48.88 2.82
C PRO A 648 -50.78 -48.54 3.87
N ASP A 649 -52.05 -48.69 3.49
CA ASP A 649 -53.23 -48.39 4.32
C ASP A 649 -53.19 -49.08 5.71
N PHE A 650 -52.56 -50.24 5.84
CA PHE A 650 -52.43 -50.91 7.14
C PHE A 650 -51.46 -50.18 8.10
N ARG A 651 -50.38 -49.56 7.60
CA ARG A 651 -49.45 -48.78 8.44
C ARG A 651 -50.08 -47.48 8.90
N VAL A 652 -50.92 -46.87 8.06
CA VAL A 652 -51.70 -45.68 8.45
C VAL A 652 -52.69 -46.02 9.55
N ARG A 653 -53.41 -47.14 9.41
CA ARG A 653 -54.31 -47.62 10.48
C ARG A 653 -53.54 -47.87 11.78
N GLU A 654 -52.40 -48.55 11.71
CA GLU A 654 -51.55 -48.79 12.87
C GLU A 654 -51.08 -47.49 13.53
N LEU A 655 -50.67 -46.49 12.75
CA LEU A 655 -50.29 -45.17 13.27
C LEU A 655 -51.45 -44.46 13.96
N ILE A 656 -52.65 -44.48 13.35
CA ILE A 656 -53.85 -43.90 13.93
C ILE A 656 -54.24 -44.62 15.22
N ASP A 657 -54.11 -45.94 15.29
CA ASP A 657 -54.38 -46.73 16.48
C ASP A 657 -53.37 -46.41 17.61
N LEU A 658 -52.11 -46.18 17.28
CA LEU A 658 -51.11 -45.67 18.23
C LEU A 658 -51.47 -44.27 18.74
N MET A 659 -51.92 -43.36 17.86
CA MET A 659 -52.39 -42.02 18.24
C MET A 659 -53.63 -42.06 19.14
N ARG A 660 -54.60 -42.93 18.82
CA ARG A 660 -55.81 -43.17 19.64
C ARG A 660 -55.43 -43.75 21.00
N SER A 661 -54.50 -44.69 21.05
CA SER A 661 -53.97 -45.26 22.29
C SER A 661 -53.22 -44.22 23.14
N ALA A 662 -52.54 -43.28 22.48
CA ALA A 662 -51.89 -42.12 23.09
C ALA A 662 -52.89 -41.01 23.50
N ARG A 663 -54.20 -41.20 23.27
CA ARG A 663 -55.28 -40.24 23.57
C ARG A 663 -55.13 -38.89 22.86
N LEU A 664 -54.63 -38.91 21.62
CA LEU A 664 -54.54 -37.69 20.81
C LEU A 664 -55.88 -37.37 20.14
N GLU A 665 -56.32 -36.12 20.24
CA GLU A 665 -57.57 -35.63 19.64
C GLU A 665 -57.44 -35.44 18.13
N GLY A 666 -58.55 -35.62 17.39
CA GLY A 666 -58.60 -35.38 15.94
C GLY A 666 -58.12 -36.54 15.03
N CYS A 667 -57.98 -37.76 15.57
CA CYS A 667 -57.59 -38.94 14.80
C CYS A 667 -58.55 -39.25 13.62
N ASP A 668 -59.86 -39.02 13.77
CA ASP A 668 -60.84 -39.27 12.70
C ASP A 668 -60.68 -38.29 11.53
N TYR A 669 -60.26 -37.06 11.83
CA TYR A 669 -59.89 -36.09 10.80
C TYR A 669 -58.65 -36.56 10.04
N VAL A 670 -57.63 -37.10 10.73
CA VAL A 670 -56.42 -37.65 10.09
C VAL A 670 -56.75 -38.85 9.22
N GLU A 671 -57.66 -39.74 9.67
CA GLU A 671 -58.14 -40.87 8.87
C GLU A 671 -58.83 -40.41 7.58
N LYS A 672 -59.67 -39.36 7.69
CA LYS A 672 -60.30 -38.72 6.52
C LYS A 672 -59.27 -38.04 5.61
N ALA A 673 -58.32 -37.29 6.18
CA ALA A 673 -57.26 -36.62 5.44
C ALA A 673 -56.36 -37.63 4.69
N TRP A 674 -56.12 -38.80 5.26
CA TRP A 674 -55.47 -39.90 4.54
C TRP A 674 -56.29 -40.30 3.31
N LYS A 675 -57.55 -40.70 3.48
CA LYS A 675 -58.42 -41.19 2.40
C LYS A 675 -58.63 -40.16 1.29
N ASP A 676 -58.93 -38.92 1.68
CA ASP A 676 -59.39 -37.89 0.75
C ASP A 676 -58.23 -37.11 0.10
N LYS A 677 -57.10 -36.96 0.80
CA LYS A 677 -55.99 -36.08 0.38
C LYS A 677 -54.69 -36.84 0.11
N TYR A 678 -54.22 -37.66 1.04
CA TYR A 678 -52.84 -38.18 0.95
C TYR A 678 -52.73 -39.51 0.21
N ARG A 679 -53.69 -40.43 0.35
CA ARG A 679 -53.59 -41.83 -0.10
C ARG A 679 -53.19 -42.00 -1.57
N ASP A 680 -53.89 -41.30 -2.46
CA ASP A 680 -53.68 -41.39 -3.91
C ASP A 680 -52.79 -40.26 -4.46
N THR A 681 -52.27 -39.42 -3.58
CA THR A 681 -51.33 -38.35 -3.93
C THR A 681 -49.96 -38.91 -4.22
N LYS A 682 -49.37 -38.48 -5.33
CA LYS A 682 -47.98 -38.77 -5.69
C LYS A 682 -47.01 -38.27 -4.62
N PHE A 683 -46.13 -39.15 -4.12
CA PHE A 683 -45.34 -38.84 -2.93
C PHE A 683 -44.31 -37.72 -3.16
N VAL A 684 -43.79 -37.56 -4.39
CA VAL A 684 -42.91 -36.43 -4.73
C VAL A 684 -43.73 -35.23 -5.16
N GLY A 685 -44.36 -35.27 -6.34
CA GLY A 685 -44.97 -34.11 -6.98
C GLY A 685 -46.17 -33.52 -6.25
N GLY A 686 -46.83 -34.31 -5.40
CA GLY A 686 -48.04 -33.91 -4.68
C GLY A 686 -47.92 -33.83 -3.16
N PHE A 687 -46.87 -34.40 -2.55
CA PHE A 687 -46.67 -34.38 -1.10
C PHE A 687 -45.38 -33.66 -0.67
N LEU A 688 -44.21 -34.13 -1.09
CA LEU A 688 -42.91 -33.53 -0.71
C LEU A 688 -42.75 -32.10 -1.24
N THR A 689 -43.12 -31.86 -2.51
CA THR A 689 -43.01 -30.54 -3.15
C THR A 689 -44.27 -29.69 -2.99
N CYS A 690 -45.24 -30.13 -2.19
CA CYS A 690 -46.52 -29.45 -1.99
C CYS A 690 -46.36 -28.11 -1.26
N GLU A 691 -46.81 -27.03 -1.89
CA GLU A 691 -46.76 -25.68 -1.34
C GLU A 691 -47.59 -25.53 -0.05
N GLU A 692 -48.75 -26.18 0.00
CA GLU A 692 -49.65 -26.12 1.14
C GLU A 692 -48.97 -26.75 2.38
N ASN A 693 -48.42 -27.96 2.23
CA ASN A 693 -47.73 -28.67 3.32
C ASN A 693 -46.52 -27.86 3.84
N ALA A 694 -45.76 -27.23 2.93
CA ALA A 694 -44.61 -26.40 3.27
C ALA A 694 -45.02 -25.13 4.03
N SER A 695 -46.07 -24.43 3.59
CA SER A 695 -46.56 -23.20 4.23
C SER A 695 -47.13 -23.46 5.64
N LYS A 696 -47.81 -24.60 5.82
CA LYS A 696 -48.31 -25.08 7.11
C LYS A 696 -47.21 -25.69 7.99
N LYS A 697 -46.01 -25.93 7.45
CA LYS A 697 -44.87 -26.58 8.14
C LYS A 697 -45.21 -27.95 8.75
N LEU A 698 -46.10 -28.71 8.09
CA LEU A 698 -46.74 -29.91 8.68
C LEU A 698 -45.76 -30.98 9.16
N PHE A 699 -44.64 -31.19 8.48
CA PHE A 699 -43.62 -32.15 8.92
C PHE A 699 -42.33 -31.47 9.41
N SER A 700 -42.05 -30.22 9.01
CA SER A 700 -40.82 -29.51 9.45
C SER A 700 -40.87 -29.04 10.90
N LEU A 701 -42.06 -28.78 11.46
CA LEU A 701 -42.21 -28.48 12.89
C LEU A 701 -42.02 -29.74 13.75
N ALA A 702 -42.70 -30.84 13.42
CA ALA A 702 -42.52 -32.10 14.14
C ALA A 702 -41.06 -32.63 14.04
N ASP A 703 -40.41 -32.47 12.88
CA ASP A 703 -38.99 -32.80 12.71
C ASP A 703 -38.08 -31.98 13.65
N LEU A 704 -38.32 -30.68 13.81
CA LEU A 704 -37.55 -29.80 14.70
C LEU A 704 -37.50 -30.32 16.14
N TYR A 705 -38.60 -30.89 16.65
CA TYR A 705 -38.70 -31.36 18.03
C TYR A 705 -38.25 -32.82 18.24
N THR A 706 -38.16 -33.60 17.17
CA THR A 706 -37.93 -35.05 17.26
C THR A 706 -36.61 -35.49 16.64
N SER A 707 -35.97 -34.64 15.82
CA SER A 707 -34.72 -34.95 15.13
C SER A 707 -33.56 -35.26 16.08
N SER A 708 -33.41 -34.49 17.17
CA SER A 708 -32.37 -34.66 18.18
C SER A 708 -32.88 -34.27 19.58
N ILE A 709 -32.93 -35.22 20.50
CA ILE A 709 -33.47 -35.04 21.84
C ILE A 709 -32.33 -35.14 22.87
N SER A 710 -32.12 -34.07 23.64
CA SER A 710 -31.08 -34.04 24.68
C SER A 710 -31.58 -34.73 25.96
N LEU A 711 -30.91 -35.80 26.38
CA LEU A 711 -31.26 -36.58 27.57
C LEU A 711 -30.65 -36.01 28.85
N LYS A 712 -31.21 -36.38 30.02
CA LYS A 712 -30.67 -36.09 31.35
C LYS A 712 -29.30 -36.76 31.59
N GLY A 713 -28.41 -36.06 32.29
CA GLY A 713 -27.05 -36.54 32.56
C GLY A 713 -26.09 -36.31 31.38
N SER A 714 -24.90 -36.90 31.42
CA SER A 714 -23.90 -36.83 30.34
C SER A 714 -24.16 -37.83 29.20
N ALA A 715 -25.41 -38.27 29.04
CA ALA A 715 -25.79 -39.22 28.00
C ALA A 715 -25.81 -38.55 26.61
N PRO A 716 -25.41 -39.25 25.54
CA PRO A 716 -25.48 -38.72 24.19
C PRO A 716 -26.95 -38.44 23.78
N PRO A 717 -27.20 -37.45 22.91
CA PRO A 717 -28.53 -37.18 22.39
C PRO A 717 -29.13 -38.41 21.69
N GLN A 718 -30.45 -38.56 21.77
CA GLN A 718 -31.20 -39.56 21.02
C GLN A 718 -31.74 -38.96 19.72
N TYR A 719 -31.74 -39.75 18.66
CA TYR A 719 -32.13 -39.31 17.32
C TYR A 719 -33.25 -40.18 16.79
N ARG A 720 -34.28 -39.56 16.22
CA ARG A 720 -35.37 -40.27 15.57
C ARG A 720 -34.86 -41.10 14.38
N PRO A 721 -35.26 -42.38 14.21
CA PRO A 721 -34.84 -43.19 13.08
C PRO A 721 -35.30 -42.59 11.74
N SER A 722 -34.39 -41.94 11.02
CA SER A 722 -34.65 -41.37 9.69
C SER A 722 -33.35 -41.04 8.95
N VAL A 723 -33.47 -40.90 7.63
CA VAL A 723 -32.39 -40.47 6.73
C VAL A 723 -31.91 -39.06 7.09
N THR A 724 -32.82 -38.18 7.51
CA THR A 724 -32.52 -36.75 7.77
C THR A 724 -32.20 -36.44 9.23
N THR A 725 -31.78 -37.43 10.02
CA THR A 725 -31.34 -37.25 11.41
C THR A 725 -29.99 -37.91 11.62
N HIS A 726 -29.28 -37.55 12.69
CA HIS A 726 -28.01 -38.20 13.07
C HIS A 726 -28.18 -39.60 13.69
N TYR A 727 -29.31 -40.28 13.47
CA TYR A 727 -29.51 -41.67 13.87
C TYR A 727 -28.45 -42.57 13.24
N ALA A 728 -27.67 -43.24 14.08
CA ALA A 728 -26.53 -44.06 13.68
C ALA A 728 -26.86 -45.55 13.49
N GLY A 729 -28.09 -45.98 13.79
CA GLY A 729 -28.53 -47.36 13.57
C GLY A 729 -28.85 -47.64 12.10
N ASN A 730 -28.86 -48.93 11.73
CA ASN A 730 -29.21 -49.37 10.38
C ASN A 730 -30.70 -49.09 10.11
N LEU A 731 -30.98 -48.41 9.01
CA LEU A 731 -32.33 -48.08 8.52
C LEU A 731 -32.83 -49.07 7.46
N ARG A 732 -31.98 -50.03 7.05
CA ARG A 732 -32.27 -51.07 6.07
C ARG A 732 -32.16 -52.45 6.70
N THR A 733 -32.65 -53.46 5.97
CA THR A 733 -32.33 -54.87 6.27
C THR A 733 -31.10 -55.30 5.47
N ASP A 734 -30.22 -56.10 6.09
CA ASP A 734 -29.08 -56.73 5.41
C ASP A 734 -29.48 -58.05 4.71
N ASN A 735 -30.67 -58.58 5.04
CA ASN A 735 -31.25 -59.78 4.44
C ASN A 735 -32.41 -59.41 3.52
N SER A 736 -32.22 -59.60 2.21
CA SER A 736 -33.21 -59.33 1.16
C SER A 736 -34.32 -60.39 1.03
N ALA A 737 -34.34 -61.40 1.90
CA ALA A 737 -35.22 -62.56 1.75
C ALA A 737 -36.61 -62.38 2.37
N ASP A 738 -36.78 -61.58 3.45
CA ASP A 738 -38.02 -61.63 4.24
C ASP A 738 -38.63 -60.28 4.68
N LEU A 739 -37.94 -59.13 4.51
CA LEU A 739 -38.47 -57.83 4.96
C LEU A 739 -38.06 -56.68 4.02
N LEU A 740 -38.95 -55.74 3.71
CA LEU A 740 -38.57 -54.52 2.98
C LEU A 740 -37.87 -53.52 3.93
N SER A 741 -36.95 -52.69 3.41
CA SER A 741 -36.29 -51.63 4.20
C SER A 741 -37.31 -50.71 4.89
N THR A 742 -38.47 -50.46 4.26
CA THR A 742 -39.56 -49.66 4.84
C THR A 742 -40.22 -50.32 6.05
N ASP A 743 -40.30 -51.66 6.10
CA ASP A 743 -40.83 -52.38 7.26
C ASP A 743 -39.84 -52.35 8.44
N HIS A 744 -38.54 -52.51 8.16
CA HIS A 744 -37.49 -52.43 9.18
C HIS A 744 -37.45 -51.04 9.83
N TRP A 745 -37.46 -50.00 9.00
CA TRP A 745 -37.52 -48.61 9.46
C TRP A 745 -38.80 -48.33 10.25
N TRP A 746 -39.97 -48.75 9.74
CA TRP A 746 -41.26 -48.47 10.37
C TRP A 746 -41.33 -48.99 11.81
N MET A 747 -40.82 -50.22 12.04
CA MET A 747 -40.70 -50.79 13.38
C MET A 747 -39.87 -49.91 14.32
N ARG A 748 -38.69 -49.43 13.87
CA ARG A 748 -37.84 -48.55 14.69
C ARG A 748 -38.49 -47.20 14.92
N TRP A 749 -39.09 -46.62 13.89
CA TRP A 749 -39.71 -45.30 13.95
C TRP A 749 -40.88 -45.29 14.93
N ARG A 750 -41.81 -46.26 14.86
CA ARG A 750 -42.95 -46.33 15.78
C ARG A 750 -42.53 -46.62 17.22
N ASN A 751 -41.53 -47.49 17.41
CA ASN A 751 -40.96 -47.77 18.73
C ASN A 751 -40.35 -46.52 19.35
N PHE A 752 -39.51 -45.81 18.62
CA PHE A 752 -38.95 -44.54 19.07
C PHE A 752 -40.04 -43.53 19.40
N MET A 753 -40.99 -43.31 18.49
CA MET A 753 -41.98 -42.24 18.65
C MET A 753 -42.95 -42.48 19.81
N PHE A 754 -43.46 -43.71 19.98
CA PHE A 754 -44.58 -44.02 20.89
C PHE A 754 -44.25 -44.94 22.06
N HIS A 755 -43.14 -45.70 22.02
CA HIS A 755 -42.85 -46.70 23.05
C HIS A 755 -41.64 -46.33 23.91
N GLU A 756 -40.59 -45.74 23.32
CA GLU A 756 -39.41 -45.29 24.07
C GLU A 756 -39.73 -44.15 25.03
N VAL A 757 -39.31 -44.30 26.28
CA VAL A 757 -39.48 -43.30 27.34
C VAL A 757 -38.13 -42.64 27.59
N LEU A 758 -38.03 -41.36 27.26
CA LEU A 758 -36.83 -40.55 27.38
C LEU A 758 -36.86 -39.71 28.65
N GLU A 759 -35.72 -39.61 29.34
CA GLU A 759 -35.57 -38.76 30.52
C GLU A 759 -34.92 -37.42 30.14
N LEU A 760 -35.64 -36.31 30.31
CA LEU A 760 -35.20 -34.97 29.92
C LEU A 760 -34.72 -34.11 31.11
N HIS A 761 -34.08 -32.98 30.79
CA HIS A 761 -33.72 -31.93 31.74
C HIS A 761 -34.92 -31.01 32.04
N GLY A 762 -35.19 -30.70 33.32
CA GLY A 762 -36.24 -29.76 33.76
C GLY A 762 -37.35 -30.40 34.60
N GLY A 763 -37.69 -29.78 35.74
CA GLY A 763 -38.70 -30.28 36.67
C GLY A 763 -40.13 -30.14 36.14
N GLY A 764 -40.80 -31.27 35.88
CA GLY A 764 -42.24 -31.32 35.61
C GLY A 764 -42.70 -32.60 34.89
N LYS A 765 -41.98 -33.06 33.86
CA LYS A 765 -42.18 -34.37 33.21
C LYS A 765 -40.84 -35.06 33.01
N ALA A 766 -40.37 -35.75 34.05
CA ALA A 766 -39.07 -36.42 34.07
C ALA A 766 -38.93 -37.58 33.07
N LYS A 767 -40.05 -38.05 32.50
CA LYS A 767 -40.16 -39.12 31.51
C LYS A 767 -41.14 -38.70 30.44
N THR A 768 -40.72 -38.69 29.18
CA THR A 768 -41.57 -38.30 28.05
C THR A 768 -41.33 -39.20 26.85
N ARG A 769 -42.34 -39.33 26.01
CA ARG A 769 -42.21 -40.01 24.71
C ARG A 769 -41.96 -38.97 23.62
N PRO A 770 -41.19 -39.27 22.57
CA PRO A 770 -40.89 -38.29 21.53
C PRO A 770 -42.10 -37.62 20.88
N TYR A 771 -43.24 -38.31 20.70
CA TYR A 771 -44.45 -37.67 20.16
C TYR A 771 -45.00 -36.56 21.08
N GLU A 772 -44.77 -36.64 22.40
CA GLU A 772 -45.25 -35.64 23.36
C GLU A 772 -44.49 -34.32 23.24
N LEU A 773 -43.27 -34.33 22.69
CA LEU A 773 -42.47 -33.13 22.44
C LEU A 773 -43.05 -32.27 21.32
N VAL A 774 -43.75 -32.90 20.37
CA VAL A 774 -44.48 -32.20 19.32
C VAL A 774 -45.64 -31.37 19.91
N MET A 775 -46.12 -31.73 21.11
CA MET A 775 -47.20 -31.02 21.81
C MET A 775 -46.76 -29.70 22.45
N GLY A 776 -45.45 -29.44 22.57
CA GLY A 776 -44.89 -28.25 23.22
C GLY A 776 -45.08 -26.93 22.45
N TYR A 777 -45.65 -26.96 21.25
CA TYR A 777 -45.84 -25.78 20.40
C TYR A 777 -47.29 -25.67 19.87
N SER A 778 -47.98 -24.59 20.24
CA SER A 778 -49.34 -24.28 19.78
C SER A 778 -49.33 -23.49 18.46
N PRO A 779 -50.25 -23.75 17.50
CA PRO A 779 -50.35 -23.06 16.21
C PRO A 779 -50.66 -21.53 16.30
N LEU A 780 -50.86 -21.00 17.52
CA LEU A 780 -51.28 -19.61 17.77
C LEU A 780 -50.22 -18.52 17.45
N ARG A 781 -48.99 -18.88 17.07
CA ARG A 781 -47.98 -17.92 16.60
C ARG A 781 -47.78 -17.98 15.09
N GLY A 782 -48.81 -17.57 14.35
CA GLY A 782 -48.61 -16.93 13.04
C GLY A 782 -48.69 -17.79 11.77
N SER A 783 -49.38 -18.94 11.77
CA SER A 783 -49.72 -19.63 10.50
C SER A 783 -51.15 -19.29 10.06
N PRO A 784 -51.34 -18.37 9.09
CA PRO A 784 -52.66 -17.82 8.75
C PRO A 784 -53.64 -18.79 8.06
N ASN A 785 -53.19 -19.98 7.63
CA ASN A 785 -53.94 -20.84 6.71
C ASN A 785 -54.35 -22.22 7.28
N VAL A 786 -54.51 -22.37 8.60
CA VAL A 786 -54.91 -23.63 9.25
C VAL A 786 -56.41 -23.60 9.61
N THR A 787 -57.19 -24.57 9.14
CA THR A 787 -58.63 -24.68 9.43
C THR A 787 -58.87 -25.08 10.90
N GLU A 788 -60.08 -24.84 11.41
CA GLU A 788 -60.42 -25.19 12.79
C GLU A 788 -60.34 -26.70 13.06
N ASP A 789 -60.72 -27.53 12.09
CA ASP A 789 -60.60 -28.99 12.20
C ASP A 789 -59.13 -29.45 12.14
N GLU A 790 -58.30 -28.81 11.32
CA GLU A 790 -56.84 -29.05 11.30
C GLU A 790 -56.17 -28.63 12.62
N ARG A 791 -56.66 -27.59 13.30
CA ARG A 791 -56.13 -27.18 14.62
C ARG A 791 -56.39 -28.24 15.67
N LYS A 792 -57.58 -28.84 15.68
CA LYS A 792 -57.94 -29.92 16.61
C LYS A 792 -57.14 -31.18 16.34
N ALA A 793 -56.89 -31.50 15.07
CA ALA A 793 -56.10 -32.65 14.64
C ALA A 793 -54.60 -32.36 14.47
N TRP A 794 -54.10 -31.20 14.95
CA TRP A 794 -52.81 -30.67 14.56
C TRP A 794 -51.64 -31.61 14.86
N ILE A 795 -51.60 -32.17 16.07
CA ILE A 795 -50.52 -33.07 16.49
C ILE A 795 -50.58 -34.39 15.70
N PRO A 796 -51.72 -35.13 15.67
CA PRO A 796 -51.86 -36.31 14.81
C PRO A 796 -51.55 -36.07 13.33
N LEU A 797 -51.99 -34.95 12.76
CA LEU A 797 -51.74 -34.60 11.37
C LEU A 797 -50.25 -34.40 11.09
N GLN A 798 -49.53 -33.70 11.98
CA GLN A 798 -48.08 -33.55 11.86
C GLN A 798 -47.33 -34.88 12.01
N LEU A 799 -47.76 -35.75 12.91
CA LEU A 799 -47.17 -37.07 13.11
C LEU A 799 -47.38 -37.98 11.89
N LEU A 800 -48.57 -37.96 11.27
CA LEU A 800 -48.81 -38.64 9.98
C LEU A 800 -47.87 -38.07 8.91
N CYS A 801 -47.87 -36.74 8.72
CA CYS A 801 -47.05 -36.10 7.71
C CYS A 801 -45.53 -36.35 7.92
N LEU A 802 -45.06 -36.40 9.17
CA LEU A 802 -43.67 -36.74 9.49
C LEU A 802 -43.34 -38.19 9.10
N ALA A 803 -44.20 -39.15 9.44
CA ALA A 803 -44.03 -40.55 9.05
C ALA A 803 -44.01 -40.71 7.52
N LEU A 804 -44.94 -40.06 6.82
CA LEU A 804 -44.98 -40.06 5.35
C LEU A 804 -43.73 -39.43 4.74
N TYR A 805 -43.24 -38.33 5.31
CA TYR A 805 -42.00 -37.67 4.89
C TYR A 805 -40.79 -38.60 5.03
N ASP A 806 -40.58 -39.20 6.20
CA ASP A 806 -39.45 -40.09 6.42
C ASP A 806 -39.50 -41.34 5.54
N CYS A 807 -40.69 -41.91 5.36
CA CYS A 807 -40.91 -43.05 4.47
C CYS A 807 -40.60 -42.68 3.01
N ALA A 808 -41.05 -41.51 2.56
CA ALA A 808 -40.79 -41.01 1.22
C ALA A 808 -39.29 -40.79 0.99
N VAL A 809 -38.59 -40.14 1.92
CA VAL A 809 -37.14 -39.92 1.80
C VAL A 809 -36.38 -41.25 1.79
N LEU A 810 -36.73 -42.19 2.68
CA LEU A 810 -36.13 -43.52 2.70
C LEU A 810 -36.37 -44.24 1.36
N HIS A 811 -37.60 -44.24 0.85
CA HIS A 811 -37.93 -44.87 -0.42
C HIS A 811 -37.12 -44.29 -1.58
N ILE A 812 -36.96 -42.96 -1.68
CA ILE A 812 -36.10 -42.34 -2.69
C ILE A 812 -34.66 -42.84 -2.55
N MET A 813 -34.11 -42.89 -1.33
CA MET A 813 -32.74 -43.35 -1.11
C MET A 813 -32.54 -44.81 -1.55
N GLU A 814 -33.52 -45.68 -1.32
CA GLU A 814 -33.50 -47.06 -1.80
C GLU A 814 -33.59 -47.15 -3.33
N GLU A 815 -34.37 -46.27 -3.96
CA GLU A 815 -34.54 -46.23 -5.43
C GLU A 815 -33.32 -45.71 -6.17
N ILE A 816 -32.62 -44.72 -5.60
CA ILE A 816 -31.46 -44.09 -6.25
C ILE A 816 -30.14 -44.78 -5.91
N GLU A 817 -30.07 -45.47 -4.76
CA GLU A 817 -28.88 -46.17 -4.29
C GLU A 817 -29.24 -47.48 -3.58
N PRO A 818 -29.61 -48.52 -4.35
CA PRO A 818 -30.12 -49.79 -3.83
C PRO A 818 -29.06 -50.61 -3.10
N ASP A 819 -27.77 -50.30 -3.23
CA ASP A 819 -26.69 -51.02 -2.53
C ASP A 819 -26.49 -50.53 -1.08
N GLY A 820 -27.21 -49.48 -0.65
CA GLY A 820 -27.18 -48.99 0.72
C GLY A 820 -25.94 -48.18 1.10
N ASN A 821 -25.07 -47.85 0.14
CA ASN A 821 -23.87 -47.04 0.36
C ASN A 821 -24.18 -45.66 0.95
N TRP A 822 -25.37 -45.11 0.71
CA TRP A 822 -25.83 -43.86 1.31
C TRP A 822 -25.80 -43.88 2.85
N GLN A 823 -25.99 -45.04 3.50
CA GLN A 823 -25.90 -45.15 4.96
C GLN A 823 -24.45 -45.01 5.47
N LYS A 824 -23.47 -45.49 4.70
CA LYS A 824 -22.04 -45.31 5.02
C LYS A 824 -21.66 -43.84 4.96
N ILE A 825 -22.08 -43.15 3.90
CA ILE A 825 -21.89 -41.70 3.73
C ILE A 825 -22.58 -40.96 4.90
N LYS A 826 -23.84 -41.29 5.21
CA LYS A 826 -24.57 -40.69 6.35
C LYS A 826 -23.84 -40.86 7.68
N PHE A 827 -23.33 -42.07 7.94
CA PHE A 827 -22.60 -42.39 9.17
C PHE A 827 -21.33 -41.57 9.28
N GLU A 828 -20.56 -41.49 8.19
CA GLU A 828 -19.34 -40.70 8.13
C GLU A 828 -19.62 -39.21 8.35
N VAL A 829 -20.56 -38.62 7.61
CA VAL A 829 -20.96 -37.23 7.80
C VAL A 829 -21.42 -36.98 9.24
N THR A 830 -22.24 -37.87 9.81
CA THR A 830 -22.71 -37.77 11.21
C THR A 830 -21.55 -37.80 12.21
N LYS A 831 -20.59 -38.70 12.02
CA LYS A 831 -19.41 -38.78 12.87
C LYS A 831 -18.63 -37.46 12.83
N GLU A 832 -18.39 -36.94 11.63
CA GLU A 832 -17.50 -35.80 11.43
C GLU A 832 -18.15 -34.44 11.77
N THR A 833 -19.47 -34.26 11.54
CA THR A 833 -20.17 -32.97 11.70
C THR A 833 -20.98 -32.84 12.99
N ALA A 834 -21.33 -33.96 13.64
CA ALA A 834 -22.05 -33.95 14.92
C ALA A 834 -21.20 -34.47 16.08
N LYS A 835 -20.65 -35.69 15.99
CA LYS A 835 -19.94 -36.34 17.11
C LYS A 835 -18.58 -35.69 17.41
N LEU A 836 -17.78 -35.44 16.36
CA LEU A 836 -16.43 -34.88 16.51
C LEU A 836 -16.38 -33.35 16.46
N LYS A 837 -17.53 -32.69 16.29
CA LYS A 837 -17.61 -31.23 16.10
C LYS A 837 -16.88 -30.47 17.21
N GLN A 838 -17.16 -30.80 18.47
CA GLN A 838 -16.60 -30.10 19.63
C GLN A 838 -15.08 -30.25 19.72
N THR A 839 -14.61 -31.50 19.64
CA THR A 839 -13.18 -31.81 19.70
C THR A 839 -12.42 -31.18 18.54
N LYS A 840 -12.98 -31.15 17.32
CA LYS A 840 -12.38 -30.47 16.16
C LYS A 840 -12.30 -28.97 16.35
N THR A 841 -13.37 -28.32 16.83
CA THR A 841 -13.37 -26.88 17.13
C THR A 841 -12.25 -26.54 18.12
N ILE A 842 -12.14 -27.29 19.22
CA ILE A 842 -11.07 -27.08 20.22
C ILE A 842 -9.69 -27.33 19.61
N ARG A 843 -9.53 -28.41 18.83
CA ARG A 843 -8.28 -28.73 18.13
C ARG A 843 -7.84 -27.60 17.21
N ILE A 844 -8.71 -27.08 16.36
CA ILE A 844 -8.41 -25.98 15.43
C ILE A 844 -7.95 -24.73 16.19
N LEU A 845 -8.68 -24.36 17.25
CA LEU A 845 -8.32 -23.20 18.08
C LEU A 845 -6.97 -23.37 18.78
N ARG A 846 -6.70 -24.58 19.30
CA ARG A 846 -5.46 -24.86 20.04
C ARG A 846 -4.25 -25.00 19.12
N ASP A 847 -4.41 -25.71 18.01
CA ASP A 847 -3.26 -26.09 17.18
C ASP A 847 -2.83 -24.92 16.27
N ASN A 848 -3.77 -24.06 15.82
CA ASN A 848 -3.47 -22.96 14.89
C ASN A 848 -3.67 -21.55 15.47
N TYR A 849 -4.56 -21.38 16.45
CA TYR A 849 -4.92 -20.06 16.98
C TYR A 849 -4.50 -19.85 18.44
N SER A 850 -3.68 -20.74 18.99
CA SER A 850 -3.14 -20.63 20.35
C SER A 850 -2.12 -19.52 20.51
N ALA A 851 -1.74 -18.80 19.46
CA ALA A 851 -0.94 -17.57 19.51
C ALA A 851 -1.80 -16.28 19.56
N ALA A 852 -3.12 -16.37 19.32
CA ALA A 852 -4.00 -15.20 19.31
C ALA A 852 -4.07 -14.51 20.67
N ASP A 853 -4.14 -13.18 20.69
CA ASP A 853 -4.25 -12.41 21.92
C ASP A 853 -5.71 -12.28 22.38
N VAL A 854 -6.64 -12.23 21.41
CA VAL A 854 -8.08 -12.11 21.63
C VAL A 854 -8.80 -13.07 20.68
N ILE A 855 -9.66 -13.93 21.22
CA ILE A 855 -10.54 -14.80 20.43
C ILE A 855 -12.00 -14.51 20.79
N CYS A 856 -12.78 -14.03 19.83
CA CYS A 856 -14.21 -13.79 19.93
C CYS A 856 -14.98 -14.99 19.37
N LEU A 857 -15.71 -15.70 20.21
CA LEU A 857 -16.53 -16.84 19.79
C LEU A 857 -18.01 -16.49 19.84
N GLN A 858 -18.78 -16.94 18.84
CA GLN A 858 -20.23 -16.81 18.78
C GLN A 858 -20.91 -18.17 18.61
N LYS A 859 -22.18 -18.26 19.04
CA LYS A 859 -23.00 -19.48 19.04
C LYS A 859 -22.42 -20.62 19.90
N VAL A 860 -21.70 -20.31 20.96
CA VAL A 860 -21.06 -21.31 21.83
C VAL A 860 -22.10 -22.07 22.65
N PRO A 861 -22.29 -23.39 22.44
CA PRO A 861 -23.21 -24.18 23.25
C PRO A 861 -22.71 -24.32 24.69
N MET A 862 -23.62 -24.56 25.64
CA MET A 862 -23.28 -24.66 27.06
C MET A 862 -22.18 -25.66 27.39
N ASP A 863 -22.25 -26.83 26.78
CA ASP A 863 -21.32 -27.93 26.96
C ASP A 863 -19.89 -27.60 26.48
N TYR A 864 -19.73 -26.60 25.59
CA TYR A 864 -18.42 -26.13 25.16
C TYR A 864 -17.69 -25.30 26.23
N LEU A 865 -18.40 -24.63 27.15
CA LEU A 865 -17.75 -23.74 28.13
C LEU A 865 -16.78 -24.51 29.03
N LYS A 866 -17.17 -25.69 29.54
CA LYS A 866 -16.29 -26.54 30.36
C LYS A 866 -15.08 -27.05 29.56
N MET A 867 -15.27 -27.40 28.29
CA MET A 867 -14.18 -27.85 27.43
C MET A 867 -13.20 -26.72 27.09
N LEU A 868 -13.71 -25.50 26.83
CA LEU A 868 -12.90 -24.31 26.59
C LEU A 868 -12.08 -23.95 27.83
N GLU A 869 -12.70 -23.95 29.01
CA GLU A 869 -11.99 -23.68 30.28
C GLU A 869 -10.88 -24.71 30.51
N SER A 870 -11.18 -26.00 30.34
CA SER A 870 -10.20 -27.06 30.54
C SER A 870 -9.04 -27.00 29.54
N SER A 871 -9.29 -26.51 28.31
CA SER A 871 -8.29 -26.50 27.23
C SER A 871 -7.46 -25.22 27.18
N PHE A 872 -8.02 -24.08 27.59
CA PHE A 872 -7.40 -22.75 27.43
C PHE A 872 -7.25 -21.97 28.74
N GLY A 873 -7.85 -22.42 29.84
CA GLY A 873 -7.90 -21.69 31.11
C GLY A 873 -6.53 -21.45 31.77
N MET A 874 -5.47 -22.15 31.34
CA MET A 874 -4.10 -21.84 31.75
C MET A 874 -3.62 -20.52 31.13
N ASP A 875 -3.76 -20.37 29.81
CA ASP A 875 -3.18 -19.26 29.04
C ASP A 875 -4.14 -18.10 28.80
N PHE A 876 -5.45 -18.32 28.93
CA PHE A 876 -6.51 -17.36 28.63
C PHE A 876 -7.44 -17.13 29.81
N HIS A 877 -7.98 -15.91 29.91
CA HIS A 877 -9.21 -15.64 30.64
C HIS A 877 -10.41 -16.02 29.75
N LEU A 878 -11.19 -17.01 30.17
CA LEU A 878 -12.49 -17.31 29.60
C LEU A 878 -13.54 -16.35 30.17
N VAL A 879 -14.09 -15.50 29.30
CA VAL A 879 -15.14 -14.54 29.68
C VAL A 879 -16.46 -14.97 29.03
N SER A 880 -17.48 -15.17 29.86
CA SER A 880 -18.82 -15.58 29.45
C SER A 880 -19.85 -14.70 30.16
N PRO A 881 -21.03 -14.41 29.56
CA PRO A 881 -22.08 -13.64 30.21
C PRO A 881 -22.75 -14.38 31.38
N VAL A 882 -22.53 -15.70 31.48
CA VAL A 882 -23.03 -16.58 32.54
C VAL A 882 -21.91 -17.49 33.03
N SER A 883 -21.90 -17.81 34.32
CA SER A 883 -20.99 -18.82 34.87
C SER A 883 -21.38 -20.24 34.39
N PRO A 884 -20.42 -21.18 34.32
CA PRO A 884 -20.72 -22.58 34.01
C PRO A 884 -21.79 -23.19 34.93
N GLU A 885 -21.82 -22.79 36.21
CA GLU A 885 -22.77 -23.26 37.22
C GLU A 885 -24.17 -22.68 37.03
N GLN A 886 -24.29 -21.36 36.78
CA GLN A 886 -25.59 -20.72 36.52
C GLN A 886 -26.24 -21.29 35.27
N ALA A 887 -25.45 -21.49 34.22
CA ALA A 887 -26.00 -21.98 32.97
C ALA A 887 -26.20 -23.51 32.94
N GLU A 888 -25.67 -24.23 33.93
CA GLU A 888 -26.07 -25.61 34.26
C GLU A 888 -27.45 -25.67 34.94
N GLN A 889 -27.88 -24.60 35.62
CA GLN A 889 -29.21 -24.47 36.24
C GLN A 889 -30.30 -24.02 35.25
N GLU A 890 -29.95 -23.21 34.25
CA GLU A 890 -30.89 -22.63 33.27
C GLU A 890 -31.20 -23.53 32.05
N ARG A 891 -30.64 -24.75 31.99
CA ARG A 891 -30.57 -25.69 30.83
C ARG A 891 -31.80 -25.76 29.90
N SER A 892 -31.95 -24.78 29.03
CA SER A 892 -32.59 -24.92 27.73
C SER A 892 -31.57 -25.51 26.76
N SER A 893 -31.83 -26.71 26.23
CA SER A 893 -30.92 -27.45 25.34
C SER A 893 -30.59 -26.78 23.99
N THR A 894 -31.09 -25.57 23.77
CA THR A 894 -30.95 -24.80 22.51
C THR A 894 -30.26 -23.44 22.68
N GLU A 895 -29.94 -23.03 23.91
CA GLU A 895 -29.26 -21.75 24.16
C GLU A 895 -27.76 -21.81 23.85
N THR A 896 -27.24 -20.69 23.38
CA THR A 896 -25.89 -20.55 22.82
C THR A 896 -25.38 -19.13 23.07
N TYR A 897 -24.12 -19.00 23.46
CA TYR A 897 -23.55 -17.79 24.04
C TYR A 897 -22.47 -17.16 23.17
N SER A 898 -22.23 -15.86 23.36
CA SER A 898 -21.04 -15.16 22.88
C SER A 898 -19.98 -15.15 23.98
N VAL A 899 -18.74 -15.49 23.64
CA VAL A 899 -17.65 -15.77 24.57
C VAL A 899 -16.37 -15.07 24.10
N LEU A 900 -15.50 -14.69 25.04
CA LEU A 900 -14.16 -14.17 24.76
C LEU A 900 -13.10 -15.03 25.43
N LEU A 901 -11.99 -15.31 24.73
CA LEU A 901 -10.74 -15.80 25.32
C LEU A 901 -9.70 -14.68 25.22
N LEU A 902 -9.20 -14.20 26.34
CA LEU A 902 -8.19 -13.13 26.40
C LEU A 902 -6.87 -13.65 26.96
N ARG A 903 -5.78 -13.55 26.20
CA ARG A 903 -4.48 -14.09 26.61
C ARG A 903 -4.01 -13.41 27.89
N LYS A 904 -3.76 -14.17 28.96
CA LYS A 904 -3.32 -13.64 30.27
C LYS A 904 -2.01 -12.87 30.17
N GLN A 905 -1.08 -13.32 29.32
CA GLN A 905 0.18 -12.61 29.10
C GLN A 905 -0.02 -11.18 28.56
N ARG A 906 -1.04 -10.97 27.72
CA ARG A 906 -1.38 -9.63 27.19
C ARG A 906 -2.33 -8.86 28.08
N PHE A 907 -3.21 -9.57 28.78
CA PHE A 907 -4.23 -9.00 29.67
C PHE A 907 -4.09 -9.67 31.03
N PRO A 908 -3.13 -9.25 31.87
CA PRO A 908 -2.78 -9.97 33.11
C PRO A 908 -3.84 -9.89 34.21
N SER A 909 -4.76 -8.93 34.09
CA SER A 909 -5.85 -8.73 35.04
C SER A 909 -7.14 -9.39 34.54
N GLN A 910 -7.89 -9.99 35.48
CA GLN A 910 -9.23 -10.49 35.21
C GLN A 910 -10.12 -9.38 34.61
N PRO A 911 -10.84 -9.67 33.50
CA PRO A 911 -11.76 -8.73 32.88
C PRO A 911 -12.88 -8.31 33.85
N ARG A 912 -13.32 -7.05 33.77
CA ARG A 912 -14.22 -6.42 34.74
C ARG A 912 -15.51 -5.93 34.12
N GLY A 913 -16.56 -5.86 34.94
CA GLY A 913 -17.82 -5.22 34.60
C GLY A 913 -18.67 -5.96 33.57
N THR A 914 -18.34 -7.21 33.24
CA THR A 914 -18.94 -7.96 32.13
C THR A 914 -20.46 -7.98 32.14
N GLU A 915 -21.09 -8.36 33.26
CA GLU A 915 -22.55 -8.45 33.37
C GLU A 915 -23.22 -7.07 33.20
N ALA A 916 -22.73 -6.06 33.93
CA ALA A 916 -23.28 -4.71 33.92
C ALA A 916 -23.12 -4.03 32.55
N LEU A 917 -21.95 -4.15 31.92
CA LEU A 917 -21.68 -3.60 30.59
C LEU A 917 -22.51 -4.29 29.51
N THR A 918 -22.60 -5.63 29.56
CA THR A 918 -23.41 -6.40 28.62
C THR A 918 -24.88 -6.00 28.72
N ARG A 919 -25.44 -5.93 29.94
CA ARG A 919 -26.83 -5.51 30.17
C ARG A 919 -27.07 -4.08 29.67
N ARG A 920 -26.17 -3.14 29.99
CA ARG A 920 -26.25 -1.75 29.51
C ARG A 920 -26.32 -1.65 27.98
N VAL A 921 -25.49 -2.40 27.27
CA VAL A 921 -25.49 -2.39 25.80
C VAL A 921 -26.74 -3.07 25.23
N ILE A 922 -27.20 -4.18 25.83
CA ILE A 922 -28.45 -4.84 25.45
C ILE A 922 -29.64 -3.88 25.60
N ASP A 923 -29.75 -3.20 26.74
CA ASP A 923 -30.85 -2.27 27.01
C ASP A 923 -30.83 -1.07 26.05
N ALA A 924 -29.64 -0.50 25.82
CA ALA A 924 -29.45 0.60 24.88
C ALA A 924 -29.77 0.19 23.43
N ALA A 925 -29.40 -1.04 23.03
CA ALA A 925 -29.69 -1.57 21.71
C ALA A 925 -31.17 -1.93 21.54
N ASN A 926 -31.82 -2.51 22.56
CA ASN A 926 -33.25 -2.84 22.57
C ASN A 926 -34.13 -1.57 22.44
N LYS A 927 -33.74 -0.47 23.11
CA LYS A 927 -34.40 0.83 22.94
C LYS A 927 -34.33 1.33 21.49
N LYS A 928 -33.25 1.03 20.78
CA LYS A 928 -33.01 1.43 19.38
C LYS A 928 -33.59 0.45 18.35
N SER A 929 -33.79 -0.82 18.69
CA SER A 929 -34.23 -1.89 17.77
C SER A 929 -35.76 -2.02 17.64
N GLY A 930 -36.54 -1.28 18.43
CA GLY A 930 -38.01 -1.32 18.39
C GLY A 930 -38.59 -2.62 18.97
N LYS A 931 -39.39 -3.37 18.19
CA LYS A 931 -40.14 -4.58 18.64
C LYS A 931 -39.28 -5.85 18.83
N LYS A 932 -38.01 -5.86 18.40
CA LYS A 932 -37.14 -7.05 18.49
C LYS A 932 -36.22 -6.96 19.71
N GLN A 933 -36.39 -7.87 20.66
CA GLN A 933 -35.52 -8.00 21.84
C GLN A 933 -34.32 -8.90 21.54
N LEU A 934 -33.13 -8.43 21.93
CA LEU A 934 -31.89 -9.20 21.94
C LEU A 934 -31.96 -10.32 22.99
N LYS A 935 -31.47 -11.51 22.62
CA LYS A 935 -31.33 -12.61 23.58
C LYS A 935 -30.15 -12.32 24.52
N PRO A 936 -30.26 -12.57 25.84
CA PRO A 936 -29.18 -12.32 26.80
C PRO A 936 -27.84 -12.97 26.41
N GLY A 937 -27.83 -14.21 25.92
CA GLY A 937 -26.62 -14.89 25.47
C GLY A 937 -26.03 -14.42 24.13
N ALA A 938 -26.71 -13.52 23.41
CA ALA A 938 -26.25 -13.09 22.08
C ALA A 938 -25.07 -12.12 22.11
N LEU A 939 -24.90 -11.36 23.20
CA LEU A 939 -23.86 -10.34 23.35
C LEU A 939 -23.02 -10.62 24.59
N LEU A 940 -21.73 -10.35 24.49
CA LEU A 940 -20.81 -10.23 25.60
C LEU A 940 -20.03 -8.93 25.44
N VAL A 941 -19.93 -8.13 26.50
CA VAL A 941 -19.10 -6.92 26.56
C VAL A 941 -18.33 -6.91 27.87
N THR A 942 -17.02 -6.66 27.82
CA THR A 942 -16.18 -6.59 29.01
C THR A 942 -15.11 -5.50 28.88
N LYS A 943 -14.58 -5.05 30.04
CA LYS A 943 -13.44 -4.16 30.12
C LYS A 943 -12.19 -4.96 30.51
N ALA A 944 -11.12 -4.81 29.74
CA ALA A 944 -9.84 -5.45 30.00
C ALA A 944 -8.71 -4.41 29.97
N PHE A 945 -7.60 -4.71 30.64
CA PHE A 945 -6.41 -3.85 30.66
C PHE A 945 -5.25 -4.60 30.05
N HIS A 946 -4.63 -4.01 29.03
CA HIS A 946 -3.43 -4.54 28.42
C HIS A 946 -2.26 -4.50 29.39
N ALA A 947 -1.23 -5.32 29.19
CA ALA A 947 -0.03 -5.38 30.02
C ALA A 947 0.70 -4.03 30.13
N SER A 948 0.52 -3.13 29.16
CA SER A 948 1.02 -1.75 29.20
C SER A 948 0.14 -0.77 30.00
N GLY A 949 -0.95 -1.24 30.61
CA GLY A 949 -1.92 -0.41 31.36
C GLY A 949 -3.05 0.20 30.53
N LEU A 950 -3.04 0.04 29.20
CA LEU A 950 -4.04 0.64 28.32
C LEU A 950 -5.43 -0.02 28.47
N PRO A 951 -6.53 0.76 28.52
CA PRO A 951 -7.88 0.23 28.65
C PRO A 951 -8.47 -0.24 27.30
N PHE A 952 -9.11 -1.41 27.33
CA PHE A 952 -9.80 -2.00 26.20
C PHE A 952 -11.26 -2.30 26.56
N ILE A 953 -12.15 -1.98 25.63
CA ILE A 953 -13.49 -2.57 25.58
C ILE A 953 -13.44 -3.70 24.56
N MET A 954 -13.95 -4.86 24.96
CA MET A 954 -13.98 -6.04 24.12
C MET A 954 -15.40 -6.59 24.05
N ALA A 955 -15.81 -6.99 22.86
CA ALA A 955 -17.14 -7.52 22.64
C ALA A 955 -17.15 -8.70 21.65
N SER A 956 -18.09 -9.61 21.88
CA SER A 956 -18.45 -10.71 20.97
C SER A 956 -19.96 -10.71 20.78
N PHE A 957 -20.45 -10.70 19.54
CA PHE A 957 -21.89 -10.60 19.25
C PHE A 957 -22.34 -11.47 18.09
N ARG A 958 -23.53 -12.06 18.25
CA ARG A 958 -24.28 -12.71 17.18
C ARG A 958 -25.59 -11.98 16.91
N SER A 959 -25.79 -11.58 15.66
CA SER A 959 -27.04 -10.92 15.26
C SER A 959 -28.22 -11.89 15.18
N ASP A 960 -29.40 -11.33 15.00
CA ASP A 960 -30.60 -12.08 14.62
C ASP A 960 -30.48 -12.61 13.18
N GLY A 961 -31.38 -13.53 12.80
CA GLY A 961 -31.34 -14.18 11.49
C GLY A 961 -31.52 -13.24 10.29
N SER A 962 -31.87 -11.97 10.52
CA SER A 962 -31.98 -10.91 9.50
C SER A 962 -30.81 -9.90 9.51
N GLY A 963 -29.92 -9.97 10.50
CA GLY A 963 -28.89 -8.95 10.73
C GLY A 963 -29.41 -7.63 11.30
N LYS A 964 -30.72 -7.41 11.42
CA LYS A 964 -31.35 -6.12 11.82
C LYS A 964 -30.89 -5.62 13.19
N THR A 965 -30.44 -6.52 14.08
CA THR A 965 -29.89 -6.13 15.40
C THR A 965 -28.44 -5.61 15.35
N SER A 966 -27.70 -5.80 14.25
CA SER A 966 -26.27 -5.44 14.14
C SER A 966 -26.02 -3.94 14.23
N LYS A 967 -26.85 -3.12 13.56
CA LYS A 967 -26.72 -1.65 13.59
C LYS A 967 -27.03 -1.06 14.99
N PRO A 968 -28.16 -1.40 15.64
CA PRO A 968 -28.43 -0.96 17.02
C PRO A 968 -27.34 -1.31 18.02
N VAL A 969 -26.81 -2.54 17.97
CA VAL A 969 -25.73 -2.96 18.87
C VAL A 969 -24.43 -2.20 18.61
N SER A 970 -24.07 -2.00 17.34
CA SER A 970 -22.87 -1.21 16.97
C SER A 970 -22.96 0.23 17.47
N SER A 971 -24.15 0.86 17.38
CA SER A 971 -24.40 2.19 17.94
C SER A 971 -24.29 2.22 19.46
N ALA A 972 -24.87 1.23 20.16
CA ALA A 972 -24.80 1.14 21.61
C ALA A 972 -23.37 0.91 22.14
N ILE A 973 -22.53 0.19 21.37
CA ILE A 973 -21.11 0.03 21.69
C ILE A 973 -20.34 1.35 21.51
N ASP A 974 -20.58 2.12 20.43
CA ASP A 974 -19.93 3.44 20.26
C ASP A 974 -20.33 4.43 21.35
N GLU A 975 -21.60 4.43 21.78
CA GLU A 975 -22.05 5.21 22.94
C GLU A 975 -21.30 4.82 24.22
N LEU A 976 -21.18 3.52 24.50
CA LEU A 976 -20.40 3.03 25.64
C LEU A 976 -18.93 3.47 25.57
N VAL A 977 -18.30 3.35 24.39
CA VAL A 977 -16.90 3.78 24.18
C VAL A 977 -16.75 5.27 24.47
N LYS A 978 -17.65 6.12 23.93
CA LYS A 978 -17.62 7.57 24.17
C LYS A 978 -17.82 7.93 25.63
N ASP A 979 -18.73 7.26 26.33
CA ASP A 979 -18.98 7.50 27.75
C ASP A 979 -17.74 7.14 28.60
N GLU A 980 -17.04 6.06 28.25
CA GLU A 980 -15.79 5.67 28.91
C GLU A 980 -14.61 6.60 28.55
N GLU A 981 -14.54 7.10 27.31
CA GLU A 981 -13.57 8.11 26.88
C GLU A 981 -13.74 9.40 27.67
N ASN A 982 -14.98 9.88 27.81
CA ASN A 982 -15.32 11.09 28.56
C ASN A 982 -15.04 10.95 30.06
N SER A 983 -15.33 9.78 30.64
CA SER A 983 -15.17 9.56 32.08
C SER A 983 -13.71 9.43 32.50
N ASN A 984 -12.88 8.80 31.67
CA ASN A 984 -11.49 8.49 32.00
C ASN A 984 -10.48 9.49 31.41
N HIS A 985 -10.93 10.48 30.63
CA HIS A 985 -10.07 11.42 29.90
C HIS A 985 -8.99 10.71 29.07
N CYS A 986 -9.29 9.54 28.54
CA CYS A 986 -8.34 8.74 27.77
C CYS A 986 -9.04 8.04 26.62
N ARG A 987 -8.35 7.87 25.49
CA ARG A 987 -8.92 7.19 24.32
C ARG A 987 -9.07 5.70 24.58
N VAL A 988 -10.25 5.16 24.32
CA VAL A 988 -10.56 3.75 24.59
C VAL A 988 -10.41 2.92 23.33
N ARG A 989 -9.68 1.81 23.45
CA ARG A 989 -9.47 0.86 22.36
C ARG A 989 -10.62 -0.14 22.34
N LEU A 990 -11.20 -0.38 21.16
CA LEU A 990 -12.30 -1.34 20.98
C LEU A 990 -11.87 -2.48 20.06
N ILE A 991 -12.11 -3.72 20.51
CA ILE A 991 -12.11 -4.92 19.67
C ILE A 991 -13.49 -5.56 19.74
N PHE A 992 -14.17 -5.67 18.60
CA PHE A 992 -15.53 -6.18 18.56
C PHE A 992 -15.70 -7.24 17.45
N GLY A 993 -15.71 -8.51 17.86
CA GLY A 993 -16.01 -9.64 16.97
C GLY A 993 -17.52 -9.81 16.80
N ILE A 994 -18.00 -9.83 15.56
CA ILE A 994 -19.43 -9.85 15.27
C ILE A 994 -19.78 -10.77 14.10
N ASP A 995 -20.75 -11.68 14.29
CA ASP A 995 -21.57 -12.22 13.21
C ASP A 995 -22.71 -11.24 12.96
N ALA A 996 -22.51 -10.36 11.97
CA ALA A 996 -23.45 -9.31 11.63
C ALA A 996 -24.63 -9.82 10.80
N ASN A 997 -24.54 -11.07 10.34
CA ASN A 997 -25.52 -11.74 9.48
C ASN A 997 -25.90 -10.89 8.25
N THR A 998 -24.90 -10.24 7.67
CA THR A 998 -24.98 -9.37 6.50
C THR A 998 -24.96 -10.14 5.18
N VAL A 999 -25.61 -9.60 4.16
CA VAL A 999 -25.70 -10.19 2.82
C VAL A 999 -25.14 -9.21 1.79
N ASP A 1000 -24.52 -9.71 0.73
CA ASP A 1000 -24.00 -8.90 -0.37
C ASP A 1000 -25.11 -8.66 -1.40
N HIS A 1001 -25.44 -7.39 -1.69
CA HIS A 1001 -26.42 -6.99 -2.71
C HIS A 1001 -27.86 -7.47 -2.46
N THR A 1002 -28.50 -7.06 -1.36
CA THR A 1002 -29.91 -7.41 -1.12
C THR A 1002 -30.87 -6.45 -1.85
N GLY A 1003 -31.82 -7.02 -2.59
CA GLY A 1003 -33.06 -6.35 -3.00
C GLY A 1003 -34.19 -6.55 -1.98
N ASP A 1004 -33.92 -7.26 -0.88
CA ASP A 1004 -34.88 -7.61 0.18
C ASP A 1004 -34.73 -6.67 1.37
N GLU A 1005 -35.82 -6.00 1.77
CA GLU A 1005 -35.89 -5.10 2.92
C GLU A 1005 -35.79 -5.83 4.28
N ASP A 1006 -35.92 -7.16 4.27
CA ASP A 1006 -35.81 -7.99 5.46
C ASP A 1006 -34.39 -8.47 5.80
N GLU A 1007 -33.43 -8.28 4.91
CA GLU A 1007 -32.03 -8.63 5.13
C GLU A 1007 -31.13 -7.39 5.29
N LEU A 1008 -30.03 -7.54 6.05
CA LEU A 1008 -29.07 -6.46 6.23
C LEU A 1008 -27.99 -6.49 5.15
N ASP A 1009 -28.04 -5.51 4.24
CA ASP A 1009 -26.97 -5.28 3.28
C ASP A 1009 -25.63 -4.92 3.99
N VAL A 1010 -24.55 -5.59 3.56
CA VAL A 1010 -23.20 -5.43 4.12
C VAL A 1010 -22.62 -4.03 3.93
N ARG A 1011 -22.88 -3.37 2.80
CA ARG A 1011 -22.37 -2.00 2.54
C ARG A 1011 -23.05 -1.03 3.48
N SER A 1012 -24.37 -1.14 3.59
CA SER A 1012 -25.18 -0.37 4.53
C SER A 1012 -24.75 -0.57 5.99
N PHE A 1013 -24.37 -1.79 6.36
CA PHE A 1013 -23.83 -2.09 7.69
C PHE A 1013 -22.44 -1.44 7.92
N ARG A 1014 -21.50 -1.59 6.98
CA ARG A 1014 -20.15 -1.01 7.09
C ARG A 1014 -20.18 0.51 7.10
N GLU A 1015 -21.04 1.13 6.28
CA GLU A 1015 -21.30 2.57 6.30
C GLU A 1015 -21.84 3.04 7.64
N HIS A 1016 -22.80 2.31 8.22
CA HIS A 1016 -23.30 2.61 9.56
C HIS A 1016 -22.19 2.54 10.59
N CYS A 1017 -21.38 1.48 10.59
CA CYS A 1017 -20.22 1.34 11.47
C CYS A 1017 -19.30 2.55 11.36
N PHE A 1018 -18.98 2.99 10.13
CA PHE A 1018 -18.14 4.16 9.89
C PHE A 1018 -18.74 5.45 10.46
N LYS A 1019 -20.07 5.64 10.33
CA LYS A 1019 -20.78 6.79 10.91
C LYS A 1019 -20.73 6.79 12.43
N VAL A 1020 -20.82 5.62 13.06
CA VAL A 1020 -20.68 5.46 14.53
C VAL A 1020 -19.23 5.27 14.97
N GLY A 1021 -18.25 5.77 14.20
CA GLY A 1021 -16.84 5.80 14.61
C GLY A 1021 -16.17 4.43 14.74
N LEU A 1022 -16.78 3.38 14.18
CA LEU A 1022 -16.23 2.03 14.08
C LEU A 1022 -15.78 1.74 12.65
N ARG A 1023 -14.93 0.73 12.45
CA ARG A 1023 -14.61 0.22 11.11
C ARG A 1023 -14.33 -1.28 11.14
N SER A 1024 -14.71 -1.97 10.06
CA SER A 1024 -14.38 -3.37 9.84
C SER A 1024 -12.92 -3.53 9.40
N CYS A 1025 -12.25 -4.57 9.89
CA CYS A 1025 -10.88 -4.90 9.47
C CYS A 1025 -10.81 -5.44 8.02
N ALA A 1026 -11.92 -5.96 7.49
CA ALA A 1026 -12.06 -6.51 6.14
C ALA A 1026 -12.18 -5.45 5.01
N GLY A 1027 -11.65 -4.23 5.18
CA GLY A 1027 -11.69 -3.16 4.17
C GLY A 1027 -13.11 -2.71 3.71
N HIS A 1028 -13.23 -2.11 2.52
CA HIS A 1028 -14.50 -1.64 1.94
C HIS A 1028 -15.01 -2.44 0.71
N ARG A 1029 -14.36 -3.55 0.31
CA ARG A 1029 -14.87 -4.47 -0.75
C ARG A 1029 -15.57 -5.70 -0.16
N PRO A 1030 -16.85 -5.62 0.24
CA PRO A 1030 -17.55 -6.74 0.84
C PRO A 1030 -17.62 -7.98 -0.07
N GLU A 1031 -17.67 -7.81 -1.39
CA GLU A 1031 -17.84 -8.85 -2.39
C GLU A 1031 -16.65 -9.83 -2.49
N LYS A 1032 -15.51 -9.51 -1.87
CA LYS A 1032 -14.30 -10.35 -1.85
C LYS A 1032 -14.07 -11.06 -0.51
N HIS A 1033 -14.96 -10.88 0.47
CA HIS A 1033 -14.76 -11.31 1.85
C HIS A 1033 -15.90 -12.18 2.39
N SER A 1034 -16.49 -13.03 1.55
CA SER A 1034 -17.46 -14.03 2.02
C SER A 1034 -16.85 -14.84 3.16
N THR A 1035 -17.61 -14.98 4.23
CA THR A 1035 -17.28 -15.77 5.42
C THR A 1035 -18.25 -16.94 5.58
N THR A 1036 -19.31 -16.98 4.79
CA THR A 1036 -20.13 -18.17 4.57
C THR A 1036 -20.07 -18.60 3.11
N CYS A 1037 -20.27 -19.90 2.88
CA CYS A 1037 -20.57 -20.48 1.57
C CYS A 1037 -21.44 -21.72 1.82
N LYS A 1038 -22.71 -21.49 2.16
CA LYS A 1038 -23.64 -22.58 2.51
C LYS A 1038 -24.77 -22.65 1.49
N ALA A 1039 -25.24 -23.86 1.26
CA ALA A 1039 -26.36 -24.10 0.37
C ALA A 1039 -27.09 -25.33 0.91
N ARG A 1040 -28.41 -25.27 1.01
CA ARG A 1040 -29.17 -26.40 1.55
C ARG A 1040 -29.41 -27.44 0.47
N THR A 1041 -29.35 -28.73 0.80
CA THR A 1041 -29.66 -29.80 -0.17
C THR A 1041 -31.17 -30.03 -0.25
N TYR A 1042 -31.59 -30.91 -1.17
CA TYR A 1042 -32.97 -31.37 -1.26
C TYR A 1042 -33.37 -32.40 -0.19
N LEU A 1043 -32.41 -32.96 0.56
CA LEU A 1043 -32.63 -33.91 1.66
C LEU A 1043 -32.95 -33.17 2.97
N GLN A 1044 -34.04 -32.39 2.99
CA GLN A 1044 -34.48 -31.65 4.18
C GLN A 1044 -36.00 -31.45 4.21
N PRO A 1045 -36.63 -31.25 5.38
CA PRO A 1045 -38.07 -31.01 5.50
C PRO A 1045 -38.53 -29.68 4.87
N GLN A 1046 -37.65 -28.69 4.75
CA GLN A 1046 -37.96 -27.37 4.19
C GLN A 1046 -37.53 -27.29 2.72
N TYR A 1047 -38.15 -28.13 1.88
CA TYR A 1047 -37.78 -28.29 0.47
C TYR A 1047 -37.63 -26.97 -0.32
N LYS A 1048 -38.48 -25.97 -0.05
CA LYS A 1048 -38.42 -24.64 -0.70
C LYS A 1048 -37.10 -23.89 -0.50
N LYS A 1049 -36.32 -24.23 0.52
CA LYS A 1049 -35.00 -23.62 0.80
C LYS A 1049 -33.84 -24.35 0.12
N SER A 1050 -34.12 -25.40 -0.66
CA SER A 1050 -33.09 -26.24 -1.26
C SER A 1050 -32.46 -25.55 -2.47
N VAL A 1051 -31.16 -25.75 -2.63
CA VAL A 1051 -30.34 -25.17 -3.69
C VAL A 1051 -29.81 -26.30 -4.56
N THR A 1052 -29.84 -26.09 -5.88
CA THR A 1052 -29.37 -27.06 -6.87
C THR A 1052 -27.86 -27.25 -6.80
N TYR A 1053 -27.37 -28.40 -7.23
CA TYR A 1053 -25.94 -28.68 -7.35
C TYR A 1053 -25.19 -27.62 -8.17
N ALA A 1054 -25.83 -27.10 -9.23
CA ALA A 1054 -25.25 -26.07 -10.11
C ALA A 1054 -25.12 -24.70 -9.43
N ARG A 1055 -25.99 -24.40 -8.44
CA ARG A 1055 -26.01 -23.10 -7.74
C ARG A 1055 -25.42 -23.14 -6.33
N LYS A 1056 -24.93 -24.30 -5.86
CA LYS A 1056 -24.48 -24.52 -4.48
C LYS A 1056 -23.35 -23.58 -4.02
N LEU A 1057 -22.59 -22.99 -4.94
CA LEU A 1057 -21.45 -22.09 -4.66
C LEU A 1057 -21.77 -20.60 -4.83
N VAL A 1058 -23.03 -20.23 -5.05
CA VAL A 1058 -23.42 -18.83 -5.32
C VAL A 1058 -24.62 -18.35 -4.49
N ASP A 1059 -25.24 -19.21 -3.68
CA ASP A 1059 -26.49 -18.89 -2.97
C ASP A 1059 -26.25 -18.11 -1.67
N ASP A 1060 -25.65 -18.72 -0.64
CA ASP A 1060 -25.28 -18.02 0.61
C ASP A 1060 -23.76 -17.89 0.75
N CYS A 1061 -23.19 -17.02 -0.10
CA CYS A 1061 -21.77 -16.69 -0.14
C CYS A 1061 -21.50 -15.29 0.40
N ASN A 1062 -21.80 -15.05 1.68
CA ASN A 1062 -21.96 -13.71 2.21
C ASN A 1062 -20.88 -13.31 3.23
N PRO A 1063 -20.48 -12.03 3.27
CA PRO A 1063 -19.56 -11.48 4.28
C PRO A 1063 -20.33 -11.21 5.58
N ARG A 1064 -20.61 -12.26 6.38
CA ARG A 1064 -21.40 -12.17 7.62
C ARG A 1064 -20.56 -11.79 8.84
N ASP A 1065 -19.35 -12.33 8.94
CA ASP A 1065 -18.47 -12.17 10.11
C ASP A 1065 -17.47 -11.01 9.94
N HIS A 1066 -17.30 -10.20 11.00
CA HIS A 1066 -16.41 -9.03 11.02
C HIS A 1066 -15.65 -8.89 12.35
N ILE A 1067 -14.46 -8.31 12.26
CA ILE A 1067 -13.77 -7.70 13.41
C ILE A 1067 -13.91 -6.18 13.25
N LEU A 1068 -14.68 -5.55 14.14
CA LEU A 1068 -14.84 -4.10 14.21
C LEU A 1068 -13.87 -3.50 15.23
N ILE A 1069 -13.28 -2.36 14.87
CA ILE A 1069 -12.34 -1.61 15.70
C ILE A 1069 -12.72 -0.14 15.78
N ARG A 1070 -12.30 0.55 16.85
CA ARG A 1070 -12.49 2.00 17.00
C ARG A 1070 -11.64 2.75 15.97
N LYS A 1071 -12.23 3.68 15.24
CA LYS A 1071 -11.53 4.48 14.23
C LYS A 1071 -10.33 5.22 14.85
N GLY A 1072 -9.18 5.10 14.19
CA GLY A 1072 -7.94 5.80 14.54
C GLY A 1072 -7.21 5.27 15.78
N THR A 1073 -7.59 4.09 16.31
CA THR A 1073 -6.88 3.46 17.45
C THR A 1073 -5.93 2.33 17.04
N PHE A 1074 -6.16 1.73 15.87
CA PHE A 1074 -5.34 0.65 15.32
C PHE A 1074 -5.03 0.90 13.85
N ARG A 1075 -3.89 0.40 13.37
CA ARG A 1075 -3.58 0.12 11.97
C ARG A 1075 -3.87 -1.37 11.72
N VAL A 1076 -4.66 -1.67 10.69
CA VAL A 1076 -4.84 -3.07 10.27
C VAL A 1076 -3.63 -3.44 9.44
N GLU A 1077 -2.79 -4.33 9.95
CA GLU A 1077 -1.54 -4.73 9.30
C GLU A 1077 -1.72 -5.98 8.47
N ALA A 1078 -2.64 -6.86 8.88
CA ALA A 1078 -3.00 -8.04 8.13
C ALA A 1078 -4.47 -8.42 8.38
N PHE A 1079 -5.08 -9.07 7.39
CA PHE A 1079 -6.44 -9.59 7.46
C PHE A 1079 -6.51 -10.91 6.71
N GLN A 1080 -7.15 -11.91 7.30
CA GLN A 1080 -7.23 -13.26 6.75
C GLN A 1080 -8.56 -13.93 7.12
N ARG A 1081 -8.98 -14.86 6.25
CA ARG A 1081 -10.08 -15.79 6.51
C ARG A 1081 -9.52 -17.23 6.56
N ASP A 1082 -10.22 -18.14 7.25
CA ASP A 1082 -9.91 -19.58 7.24
C ASP A 1082 -11.20 -20.41 7.26
N ASN A 1083 -11.34 -21.29 6.26
CA ASN A 1083 -12.44 -22.27 6.16
C ASN A 1083 -11.92 -23.72 6.04
N SER A 1084 -10.62 -23.90 6.31
CA SER A 1084 -9.90 -25.17 6.30
C SER A 1084 -9.55 -25.67 7.70
N GLY A 1085 -9.43 -24.76 8.67
CA GLY A 1085 -8.90 -25.06 10.00
C GLY A 1085 -7.37 -25.22 10.01
N MET A 1086 -6.70 -24.73 8.97
CA MET A 1086 -5.24 -24.76 8.77
C MET A 1086 -4.74 -23.39 8.30
N GLU A 1087 -5.36 -22.30 8.78
CA GLU A 1087 -4.98 -20.93 8.41
C GLU A 1087 -5.00 -20.71 6.88
N SER A 1088 -6.01 -21.25 6.20
CA SER A 1088 -6.14 -21.08 4.75
C SER A 1088 -7.61 -20.94 4.33
N TYR A 1089 -7.86 -20.04 3.39
CA TYR A 1089 -9.20 -19.86 2.82
C TYR A 1089 -9.28 -20.46 1.42
N LYS A 1090 -10.09 -21.49 1.27
CA LYS A 1090 -10.42 -22.13 -0.01
C LYS A 1090 -11.66 -21.44 -0.59
N GLU A 1091 -11.46 -20.64 -1.63
CA GLU A 1091 -12.55 -19.98 -2.37
C GLU A 1091 -13.44 -21.02 -3.06
N ALA A 1092 -14.71 -20.67 -3.31
CA ALA A 1092 -15.67 -21.52 -4.03
C ALA A 1092 -15.86 -22.93 -3.41
N GLN A 1093 -15.86 -23.01 -2.08
CA GLN A 1093 -16.02 -24.25 -1.34
C GLN A 1093 -17.17 -24.15 -0.33
N ASN A 1094 -18.06 -25.15 -0.33
CA ASN A 1094 -19.12 -25.20 0.66
C ASN A 1094 -18.60 -25.55 2.07
N ILE A 1095 -19.08 -24.83 3.08
CA ILE A 1095 -18.82 -25.11 4.50
C ILE A 1095 -20.13 -25.34 5.27
N PRO A 1096 -20.17 -26.29 6.24
CA PRO A 1096 -19.03 -27.04 6.79
C PRO A 1096 -18.45 -28.10 5.83
N SER A 1097 -17.27 -28.63 6.17
CA SER A 1097 -16.64 -29.76 5.49
C SER A 1097 -16.40 -30.91 6.46
N LEU A 1098 -15.92 -32.06 5.98
CA LEU A 1098 -15.48 -33.13 6.89
C LEU A 1098 -14.36 -32.66 7.82
N GLU A 1099 -13.48 -31.75 7.39
CA GLU A 1099 -12.37 -31.26 8.22
C GLU A 1099 -12.70 -29.99 9.02
N PHE A 1100 -13.62 -29.15 8.50
CA PHE A 1100 -13.95 -27.86 9.08
C PHE A 1100 -15.40 -27.83 9.64
N PRO A 1101 -15.59 -27.69 10.97
CA PRO A 1101 -16.85 -27.99 11.64
C PRO A 1101 -17.93 -26.89 11.58
N SER A 1102 -17.60 -25.69 11.11
CA SER A 1102 -18.51 -24.53 11.14
C SER A 1102 -19.05 -24.17 9.76
N ASP A 1103 -20.27 -23.63 9.71
CA ASP A 1103 -20.84 -22.98 8.53
C ASP A 1103 -20.38 -21.52 8.34
N HIS A 1104 -19.49 -21.04 9.22
CA HIS A 1104 -18.82 -19.75 9.13
C HIS A 1104 -17.30 -19.92 9.18
N ALA A 1105 -16.60 -19.18 8.34
CA ALA A 1105 -15.16 -19.08 8.33
C ALA A 1105 -14.64 -18.33 9.57
N ILE A 1106 -13.43 -18.65 9.97
CA ILE A 1106 -12.66 -17.88 10.95
C ILE A 1106 -12.20 -16.59 10.29
N VAL A 1107 -12.27 -15.47 11.00
CA VAL A 1107 -11.73 -14.18 10.55
C VAL A 1107 -10.61 -13.77 11.51
N VAL A 1108 -9.47 -13.38 10.94
CA VAL A 1108 -8.24 -13.05 11.67
C VAL A 1108 -7.76 -11.66 11.25
N ALA A 1109 -7.35 -10.84 12.22
CA ALA A 1109 -6.75 -9.54 11.97
C ALA A 1109 -5.51 -9.30 12.83
N GLY A 1110 -4.42 -8.88 12.20
CA GLY A 1110 -3.24 -8.34 12.86
C GLY A 1110 -3.38 -6.83 13.02
N LEU A 1111 -3.38 -6.34 14.27
CA LEU A 1111 -3.66 -4.95 14.60
C LEU A 1111 -2.44 -4.28 15.23
N GLY A 1112 -1.79 -3.36 14.51
CA GLY A 1112 -0.77 -2.47 15.08
C GLY A 1112 -1.43 -1.36 15.89
N LEU A 1113 -0.93 -1.08 17.09
CA LEU A 1113 -1.41 0.05 17.89
C LEU A 1113 -0.98 1.37 17.24
N LEU A 1114 -1.92 2.30 17.06
CA LEU A 1114 -1.56 3.67 16.72
C LEU A 1114 -1.17 4.39 18.02
N GLN A 1115 0.05 4.92 18.05
CA GLN A 1115 0.47 5.84 19.11
C GLN A 1115 -0.11 7.22 18.78
N ASP A 1116 -0.94 7.76 19.66
CA ASP A 1116 -1.42 9.12 19.53
C ASP A 1116 -0.36 10.08 20.11
N ASP A 1117 0.12 11.03 19.30
CA ASP A 1117 1.03 12.10 19.75
C ASP A 1117 0.45 12.88 20.95
N TRP A 1118 -0.88 12.96 21.03
CA TRP A 1118 -1.61 13.54 22.17
C TRP A 1118 -1.46 12.72 23.46
N GLU A 1119 -1.56 11.39 23.42
CA GLU A 1119 -1.41 10.54 24.62
C GLU A 1119 0.01 10.65 25.17
N MET A 1120 1.04 10.74 24.31
CA MET A 1120 2.42 10.98 24.74
C MET A 1120 2.59 12.38 25.32
N GLN A 1121 1.92 13.39 24.76
CA GLN A 1121 1.97 14.75 25.28
C GLN A 1121 1.25 14.86 26.63
N GLU A 1122 0.09 14.22 26.81
CA GLU A 1122 -0.67 14.26 28.05
C GLU A 1122 -0.03 13.41 29.15
N LEU A 1123 0.54 12.24 28.82
CA LEU A 1123 1.35 11.44 29.74
C LEU A 1123 2.60 12.23 30.17
N ARG A 1124 3.24 12.94 29.23
CA ARG A 1124 4.38 13.84 29.49
C ARG A 1124 3.98 14.99 30.40
N ASN A 1125 2.84 15.65 30.13
CA ASN A 1125 2.31 16.74 30.96
C ASN A 1125 1.95 16.26 32.37
N ASN A 1126 1.33 15.08 32.51
CA ASN A 1126 0.97 14.49 33.81
C ASN A 1126 2.21 14.03 34.59
N LEU A 1127 3.22 13.50 33.91
CA LEU A 1127 4.51 13.15 34.52
C LEU A 1127 5.30 14.39 34.93
N GLU A 1128 5.29 15.46 34.12
CA GLU A 1128 5.88 16.77 34.46
C GLU A 1128 5.16 17.41 35.65
N ALA A 1129 3.82 17.33 35.70
CA ALA A 1129 3.04 17.82 36.83
C ALA A 1129 3.30 17.03 38.13
N ALA A 1130 3.50 15.71 38.04
CA ALA A 1130 3.76 14.87 39.21
C ALA A 1130 5.22 14.94 39.72
N LEU A 1131 6.19 15.12 38.81
CA LEU A 1131 7.62 15.10 39.13
C LEU A 1131 8.20 16.50 39.38
N GLY A 1132 7.49 17.56 38.98
CA GLY A 1132 7.95 18.93 39.01
C GLY A 1132 8.85 19.29 37.81
N ASP A 1133 8.82 20.57 37.43
CA ASP A 1133 9.49 21.09 36.23
C ASP A 1133 10.98 20.69 36.15
N GLY A 1134 11.38 20.16 34.99
CA GLY A 1134 12.76 19.77 34.68
C GLY A 1134 13.24 18.39 35.16
N ARG A 1135 12.46 17.67 35.99
CA ARG A 1135 12.85 16.33 36.47
C ARG A 1135 12.59 15.20 35.48
N LEU A 1136 11.61 15.36 34.58
CA LEU A 1136 11.32 14.35 33.56
C LEU A 1136 12.47 14.21 32.55
N GLU A 1137 13.04 15.33 32.09
CA GLU A 1137 14.19 15.33 31.18
C GLU A 1137 15.44 14.73 31.83
N ALA A 1138 15.64 14.97 33.14
CA ALA A 1138 16.73 14.36 33.90
C ALA A 1138 16.57 12.82 34.01
N LEU A 1139 15.34 12.32 34.18
CA LEU A 1139 15.04 10.89 34.29
C LEU A 1139 15.17 10.18 32.93
N VAL A 1140 14.68 10.80 31.85
CA VAL A 1140 14.82 10.30 30.48
C VAL A 1140 16.30 10.29 30.04
N SER A 1141 17.05 11.33 30.41
CA SER A 1141 18.50 11.40 30.19
C SER A 1141 19.27 10.34 31.00
N ALA A 1142 18.82 10.02 32.22
CA ALA A 1142 19.39 8.96 33.05
C ALA A 1142 19.09 7.55 32.50
N LEU A 1143 17.90 7.33 31.92
CA LEU A 1143 17.49 6.06 31.33
C LEU A 1143 18.13 5.78 29.97
N ASN A 1144 18.51 6.82 29.21
CA ASN A 1144 19.17 6.71 27.91
C ASN A 1144 20.70 6.59 27.99
N ARG A 1145 21.29 6.51 29.21
CA ARG A 1145 22.71 6.12 29.34
C ARG A 1145 22.85 4.63 29.04
N PRO A 1146 23.83 4.21 28.20
CA PRO A 1146 24.07 2.80 27.96
C PRO A 1146 24.46 2.13 29.28
N ARG A 1147 23.67 1.14 29.73
CA ARG A 1147 24.05 0.31 30.89
C ARG A 1147 25.22 -0.58 30.47
N GLY A 1148 26.39 -0.34 31.04
CA GLY A 1148 27.38 -1.39 31.24
C GLY A 1148 26.99 -2.18 32.48
N GLY A 1149 26.80 -3.49 32.32
CA GLY A 1149 26.42 -4.43 33.38
C GLY A 1149 25.04 -5.03 33.16
#